data_AF-A0A6I6GJ20-F1
#
_entry.id   AF-A0A6I6GJ20-F1
#
_cell.length_a   1.000
_cell.length_b   1.000
_cell.length_c   1.000
_cell.angle_alpha   90.00
_cell.angle_beta   90.00
_cell.angle_gamma   90.00
#
_symmetry.space_group_name_H-M   'P 1'
#
loop_
_entity.id
_entity.type
_entity.pdbx_description
1 polymer ?
#
loop_
_entity_poly.entity_id
_entity_poly.type
_entity_poly.pdbx_seq_one_letter_code
_entity_poly.pdbx_strand_id
1 'polypeptide(L)'
;MAWFNFLKSEGYFDPHKNPEPIQVTEGFQVPYWESLTYLEKLSFQISEGKETELIDELLAVIKNVSEHPKDNYRTWYVFIKILSNIPNDRIPKEIFHFIPIWTSGKFDTMIQTSELCDKLLPKFLNDEPTEADIEKAEIILHYLFQVEKTVVQDDVWDGEGNSYRSRLYLHFLADKFEKRNITPKVIKYCSSDFILNLGRTLKFLLLDYPKGINSLLKDGENEYEIKIQIEKENLSISSKLKDSEVANATSPLSNWEDKNEDELKKELVSILKQQNIHYTPTDENNDTFLRLFFALNTDLTSSFGFNSIRKLDDRYSTSEKVLNVFSLIFRDLLDEQAKQNPEKALELLKTICFDSKYRIPFYKRISLYVICENWNTTKSLFWELLKDNDKLHIFSYYKYQKEVFDLLSRNQNALSADEIKIIEKIIEQGKQVEVEEEREKENEYWKLGWYSALKDIEPFKDKYLSLSKELNITSDHYESLGEIRVRSGSVSPFTIDNLLGKSNQEIVEYIKTFNPQRSFDEPSISGLSETFGGAVEAEPEKFATEIELYQDIPYIYSYRMLNAFGEAWKQQKTFDWEKVLQYCLTTLKSPKFYSEELKIENDDWHAKSDWVVGSIAHLLTDGLQNDKHAFDIKLLPLAKEIVQIIVSNLKPVDDLKERNMDYPTYSLNSTAGKSLRALFDYSLHRARNLFKREDKEKWETDVKSLFEQTLQKGIIDGFILEGMYFEQFCFLDYDWITEQVKKHYESEDREWLAFMGGFAFGRPPYNKELYTIFYPHYERAIDNDVRLKTNSNNGLVNHLTAFYFWKYETLASEKLLFKFVNNASPNQVGKLINFIWRQENYPKSLSELGQQEFQQIIIDLWKFLTDKYENSNVEEEQKNLATLSNWIVFVPELNEVYTPLVLKSCKHIDKTYSTHELLENLVSLKTKGNPNTTAKAIGEILSSLNFRDYMAGYDQDFIKDLVSFLFANGQKQVAAEFCNTMAAVHQQFYLREIYEANTK
;
A
#
# COMPACT_ATOMS: atom_id res chain seq x y z
N MET A 1 -51.08 -10.80 -12.17
CA MET A 1 -51.87 -10.24 -11.05
C MET A 1 -52.15 -11.18 -9.85
N ALA A 2 -52.70 -12.40 -10.01
CA ALA A 2 -53.19 -13.19 -8.87
C ALA A 2 -52.14 -13.52 -7.78
N TRP A 3 -50.91 -13.86 -8.18
CA TRP A 3 -49.81 -14.15 -7.25
C TRP A 3 -49.30 -12.92 -6.51
N PHE A 4 -49.19 -11.76 -7.18
CA PHE A 4 -48.72 -10.53 -6.53
C PHE A 4 -49.65 -10.14 -5.38
N ASN A 5 -50.97 -10.11 -5.64
CA ASN A 5 -51.96 -9.76 -4.63
C ASN A 5 -51.98 -10.76 -3.46
N PHE A 6 -51.82 -12.05 -3.75
CA PHE A 6 -51.71 -13.09 -2.72
C PHE A 6 -50.45 -12.90 -1.86
N LEU A 7 -49.28 -12.73 -2.47
CA LEU A 7 -48.03 -12.51 -1.73
C LEU A 7 -48.09 -11.21 -0.90
N LYS A 8 -48.70 -10.16 -1.45
CA LYS A 8 -48.94 -8.91 -0.73
C LYS A 8 -49.89 -9.11 0.46
N SER A 9 -51.00 -9.82 0.30
CA SER A 9 -51.96 -10.06 1.40
C SER A 9 -51.39 -10.94 2.52
N GLU A 10 -50.50 -11.88 2.18
CA GLU A 10 -49.75 -12.70 3.15
C GLU A 10 -48.52 -11.95 3.75
N GLY A 11 -48.34 -10.67 3.38
CA GLY A 11 -47.31 -9.80 3.92
C GLY A 11 -45.89 -10.18 3.50
N TYR A 12 -45.67 -10.88 2.38
CA TYR A 12 -44.32 -11.24 1.91
C TYR A 12 -43.46 -10.03 1.53
N PHE A 13 -44.10 -8.90 1.22
CA PHE A 13 -43.45 -7.63 0.88
C PHE A 13 -43.35 -6.65 2.06
N ASP A 14 -43.68 -7.11 3.28
CA ASP A 14 -43.58 -6.30 4.50
C ASP A 14 -42.09 -6.00 4.81
N PRO A 15 -41.71 -4.73 5.05
CA PRO A 15 -40.33 -4.36 5.40
C PRO A 15 -39.76 -5.13 6.60
N HIS A 16 -40.59 -5.54 7.55
CA HIS A 16 -40.15 -6.35 8.69
C HIS A 16 -39.68 -7.76 8.30
N LYS A 17 -40.04 -8.24 7.10
CA LYS A 17 -39.55 -9.51 6.54
C LYS A 17 -38.29 -9.36 5.69
N ASN A 18 -37.82 -8.14 5.41
CA ASN A 18 -36.49 -7.90 4.85
C ASN A 18 -35.45 -8.27 5.94
N PRO A 19 -34.58 -9.27 5.72
CA PRO A 19 -33.72 -9.79 6.77
C PRO A 19 -32.61 -8.81 7.14
N GLU A 20 -32.36 -8.70 8.45
CA GLU A 20 -31.21 -8.00 9.01
C GLU A 20 -29.92 -8.80 8.79
N PRO A 21 -28.76 -8.13 8.71
CA PRO A 21 -27.47 -8.79 8.85
C PRO A 21 -27.38 -9.58 10.15
N ILE A 22 -26.90 -10.81 10.03
CA ILE A 22 -26.66 -11.71 11.14
C ILE A 22 -25.18 -11.65 11.45
N GLN A 23 -24.83 -11.19 12.65
CA GLN A 23 -23.45 -11.25 13.11
C GLN A 23 -23.04 -12.73 13.25
N VAL A 24 -21.98 -13.10 12.55
CA VAL A 24 -21.36 -14.43 12.63
C VAL A 24 -19.98 -14.29 13.29
N THR A 25 -19.35 -15.42 13.61
CA THR A 25 -18.12 -15.48 14.40
C THR A 25 -17.00 -14.59 13.80
N GLU A 26 -16.88 -14.53 12.47
CA GLU A 26 -16.12 -13.50 11.77
C GLU A 26 -16.98 -12.70 10.77
N GLY A 27 -17.37 -11.49 11.19
CA GLY A 27 -18.08 -10.53 10.33
C GLY A 27 -19.60 -10.67 10.35
N PHE A 28 -20.23 -10.48 9.19
CA PHE A 28 -21.69 -10.49 9.06
C PHE A 28 -22.11 -11.33 7.85
N GLN A 29 -23.07 -12.22 8.05
CA GLN A 29 -23.83 -12.85 6.97
C GLN A 29 -25.05 -11.96 6.69
N VAL A 30 -25.28 -11.62 5.42
CA VAL A 30 -26.47 -10.84 5.00
C VAL A 30 -27.42 -11.78 4.27
N PRO A 31 -28.52 -12.24 4.90
CA PRO A 31 -29.44 -13.16 4.24
C PRO A 31 -30.12 -12.51 3.04
N TYR A 32 -30.41 -13.31 2.00
CA TYR A 32 -31.19 -12.83 0.86
C TYR A 32 -32.68 -12.79 1.21
N TRP A 33 -33.39 -11.77 0.73
CA TRP A 33 -34.84 -11.69 0.89
C TRP A 33 -35.53 -12.38 -0.29
N GLU A 34 -36.02 -13.61 -0.10
CA GLU A 34 -36.60 -14.46 -1.16
C GLU A 34 -37.66 -13.77 -2.04
N SER A 35 -38.42 -12.84 -1.47
CA SER A 35 -39.41 -12.02 -2.20
C SER A 35 -38.79 -11.25 -3.37
N LEU A 36 -37.52 -10.86 -3.28
CA LEU A 36 -36.79 -10.13 -4.31
C LEU A 36 -36.67 -10.94 -5.61
N THR A 37 -36.52 -12.27 -5.55
CA THR A 37 -36.48 -13.14 -6.74
C THR A 37 -37.74 -12.96 -7.59
N TYR A 38 -38.90 -12.88 -6.93
CA TYR A 38 -40.18 -12.68 -7.60
C TYR A 38 -40.32 -11.26 -8.14
N LEU A 39 -40.00 -10.25 -7.32
CA LEU A 39 -40.09 -8.84 -7.71
C LEU A 39 -39.16 -8.49 -8.88
N GLU A 40 -37.96 -9.07 -8.90
CA GLU A 40 -37.00 -8.91 -10.00
C GLU A 40 -37.53 -9.54 -11.29
N LYS A 41 -38.01 -10.80 -11.25
CA LYS A 41 -38.64 -11.45 -12.42
C LYS A 41 -39.86 -10.68 -12.93
N LEU A 42 -40.67 -10.14 -12.03
CA LEU A 42 -41.79 -9.27 -12.37
C LEU A 42 -41.30 -8.01 -13.10
N SER A 43 -40.21 -7.39 -12.63
CA SER A 43 -39.62 -6.21 -13.31
C SER A 43 -39.17 -6.53 -14.74
N PHE A 44 -38.61 -7.72 -14.99
CA PHE A 44 -38.27 -8.17 -16.34
C PHE A 44 -39.51 -8.36 -17.21
N GLN A 45 -40.58 -8.97 -16.68
CA GLN A 45 -41.85 -9.09 -17.41
C GLN A 45 -42.45 -7.72 -17.76
N ILE A 46 -42.36 -6.75 -16.83
CA ILE A 46 -42.74 -5.36 -17.06
C ILE A 46 -41.92 -4.74 -18.20
N SER A 47 -40.61 -4.99 -18.25
CA SER A 47 -39.75 -4.51 -19.35
C SER A 47 -40.13 -5.10 -20.72
N GLU A 48 -40.73 -6.30 -20.75
CA GLU A 48 -41.29 -6.92 -21.96
C GLU A 48 -42.72 -6.47 -22.28
N GLY A 49 -43.28 -5.51 -21.53
CA GLY A 49 -44.64 -5.00 -21.71
C GLY A 49 -45.75 -5.87 -21.09
N LYS A 50 -45.41 -6.83 -20.22
CA LYS A 50 -46.37 -7.69 -19.50
C LYS A 50 -46.55 -7.21 -18.06
N GLU A 51 -47.72 -7.44 -17.46
CA GLU A 51 -48.00 -7.13 -16.04
C GLU A 51 -47.74 -5.64 -15.67
N THR A 52 -47.89 -4.72 -16.64
CA THR A 52 -47.60 -3.28 -16.46
C THR A 52 -48.56 -2.59 -15.49
N GLU A 53 -49.70 -3.20 -15.21
CA GLU A 53 -50.64 -2.78 -14.16
C GLU A 53 -50.06 -2.90 -12.75
N LEU A 54 -49.00 -3.70 -12.55
CA LEU A 54 -48.36 -3.92 -11.24
C LEU A 54 -47.21 -2.94 -10.94
N ILE A 55 -46.91 -2.00 -11.84
CA ILE A 55 -45.81 -1.05 -11.66
C ILE A 55 -45.98 -0.21 -10.38
N ASP A 56 -47.15 0.39 -10.18
CA ASP A 56 -47.40 1.27 -9.02
C ASP A 56 -47.30 0.49 -7.70
N GLU A 57 -47.71 -0.77 -7.72
CA GLU A 57 -47.61 -1.69 -6.60
C GLU A 57 -46.17 -2.10 -6.30
N LEU A 58 -45.37 -2.39 -7.33
CA LEU A 58 -43.94 -2.68 -7.20
C LEU A 58 -43.16 -1.48 -6.64
N LEU A 59 -43.47 -0.28 -7.12
CA LEU A 59 -42.87 0.97 -6.61
C LEU A 59 -43.29 1.25 -5.17
N ALA A 60 -44.53 0.93 -4.79
CA ALA A 60 -44.99 1.03 -3.40
C ALA A 60 -44.21 0.09 -2.46
N VAL A 61 -43.86 -1.12 -2.91
CA VAL A 61 -42.99 -2.03 -2.15
C VAL A 61 -41.60 -1.42 -1.95
N ILE A 62 -40.96 -0.93 -3.03
CA ILE A 62 -39.63 -0.30 -2.96
C ILE A 62 -39.66 0.88 -1.97
N LYS A 63 -40.68 1.73 -2.06
CA LYS A 63 -40.85 2.88 -1.17
C LYS A 63 -41.01 2.44 0.28
N ASN A 64 -41.94 1.54 0.57
CA ASN A 64 -42.23 1.10 1.95
C ASN A 64 -40.99 0.47 2.62
N VAL A 65 -40.25 -0.36 1.88
CA VAL A 65 -39.03 -1.01 2.39
C VAL A 65 -37.90 0.01 2.58
N SER A 66 -37.80 1.02 1.70
CA SER A 66 -36.80 2.07 1.85
C SER A 66 -37.12 3.04 3.01
N GLU A 67 -38.39 3.24 3.35
CA GLU A 67 -38.83 4.01 4.53
C GLU A 67 -38.57 3.28 5.87
N HIS A 68 -38.38 1.95 5.82
CA HIS A 68 -38.11 1.10 6.99
C HIS A 68 -36.83 0.27 6.75
N PRO A 69 -35.66 0.92 6.62
CA PRO A 69 -34.46 0.27 6.10
C PRO A 69 -33.89 -0.80 7.02
N LYS A 70 -33.32 -1.82 6.39
CA LYS A 70 -32.50 -2.88 6.97
C LYS A 70 -31.14 -2.81 6.28
N ASP A 71 -30.04 -3.06 6.99
CA ASP A 71 -28.68 -2.93 6.43
C ASP A 71 -28.35 -4.10 5.47
N ASN A 72 -29.13 -4.25 4.40
CA ASN A 72 -29.07 -5.37 3.46
C ASN A 72 -28.72 -4.86 2.05
N TYR A 73 -27.42 -4.87 1.76
CA TYR A 73 -26.87 -4.39 0.49
C TYR A 73 -27.44 -5.15 -0.73
N ARG A 74 -27.89 -6.41 -0.56
CA ARG A 74 -28.49 -7.23 -1.62
C ARG A 74 -29.89 -6.70 -1.99
N THR A 75 -30.69 -6.33 -0.99
CA THR A 75 -32.01 -5.71 -1.21
C THR A 75 -31.88 -4.42 -2.01
N TRP A 76 -30.92 -3.58 -1.64
CA TRP A 76 -30.66 -2.31 -2.32
C TRP A 76 -30.18 -2.49 -3.75
N TYR A 77 -29.25 -3.42 -3.98
CA TYR A 77 -28.80 -3.79 -5.32
C TYR A 77 -29.98 -4.24 -6.22
N VAL A 78 -30.83 -5.13 -5.73
CA VAL A 78 -31.98 -5.62 -6.52
C VAL A 78 -33.01 -4.52 -6.79
N PHE A 79 -33.24 -3.61 -5.85
CA PHE A 79 -34.14 -2.47 -6.08
C PHE A 79 -33.62 -1.54 -7.19
N ILE A 80 -32.32 -1.22 -7.21
CA ILE A 80 -31.69 -0.44 -8.28
C ILE A 80 -31.85 -1.16 -9.64
N LYS A 81 -31.69 -2.48 -9.65
CA LYS A 81 -31.88 -3.33 -10.83
C LYS A 81 -33.34 -3.36 -11.31
N ILE A 82 -34.29 -3.47 -10.39
CA ILE A 82 -35.73 -3.41 -10.70
C ILE A 82 -36.10 -2.06 -11.33
N LEU A 83 -35.65 -0.95 -10.76
CA LEU A 83 -35.87 0.38 -11.32
C LEU A 83 -35.27 0.52 -12.73
N SER A 84 -34.14 -0.15 -12.96
CA SER A 84 -33.50 -0.22 -14.28
C SER A 84 -34.35 -0.96 -15.33
N ASN A 85 -35.38 -1.73 -14.94
CA ASN A 85 -36.32 -2.42 -15.83
C ASN A 85 -37.70 -1.72 -16.00
N ILE A 86 -38.11 -0.83 -15.09
CA ILE A 86 -39.42 -0.16 -15.14
C ILE A 86 -39.45 1.00 -16.16
N PRO A 87 -40.50 1.19 -16.97
CA PRO A 87 -40.60 2.34 -17.90
C PRO A 87 -40.35 3.69 -17.22
N ASN A 88 -39.54 4.54 -17.87
CA ASN A 88 -39.06 5.80 -17.31
C ASN A 88 -40.18 6.71 -16.79
N ASP A 89 -41.24 6.88 -17.59
CA ASP A 89 -42.41 7.72 -17.32
C ASP A 89 -43.19 7.28 -16.07
N ARG A 90 -43.03 6.02 -15.67
CA ARG A 90 -43.72 5.42 -14.53
C ARG A 90 -42.96 5.51 -13.21
N ILE A 91 -41.66 5.84 -13.23
CA ILE A 91 -40.86 5.96 -12.01
C ILE A 91 -40.99 7.38 -11.43
N PRO A 92 -41.55 7.56 -10.22
CA PRO A 92 -41.60 8.86 -9.55
C PRO A 92 -40.21 9.29 -9.11
N LYS A 93 -39.90 10.60 -9.24
CA LYS A 93 -38.57 11.13 -8.89
C LYS A 93 -38.24 10.98 -7.41
N GLU A 94 -39.26 10.95 -6.56
CA GLU A 94 -39.16 10.84 -5.11
C GLU A 94 -38.45 9.55 -4.68
N ILE A 95 -38.49 8.49 -5.50
CA ILE A 95 -37.80 7.24 -5.22
C ILE A 95 -36.28 7.40 -5.17
N PHE A 96 -35.70 8.30 -5.96
CA PHE A 96 -34.24 8.47 -6.00
C PHE A 96 -33.69 9.13 -4.72
N HIS A 97 -34.54 9.76 -3.91
CA HIS A 97 -34.14 10.26 -2.58
C HIS A 97 -33.80 9.16 -1.58
N PHE A 98 -34.06 7.89 -1.91
CA PHE A 98 -33.64 6.73 -1.12
C PHE A 98 -32.23 6.22 -1.48
N ILE A 99 -31.53 6.77 -2.49
CA ILE A 99 -30.15 6.37 -2.83
C ILE A 99 -29.19 6.42 -1.63
N PRO A 100 -29.22 7.45 -0.76
CA PRO A 100 -28.42 7.46 0.46
C PRO A 100 -28.66 6.26 1.38
N ILE A 101 -29.90 5.76 1.43
CA ILE A 101 -30.26 4.59 2.22
C ILE A 101 -29.70 3.33 1.54
N TRP A 102 -29.85 3.22 0.22
CA TRP A 102 -29.37 2.09 -0.57
C TRP A 102 -27.84 1.93 -0.60
N THR A 103 -27.14 3.02 -0.33
CA THR A 103 -25.67 3.12 -0.30
C THR A 103 -25.14 3.37 1.12
N SER A 104 -26.00 3.23 2.14
CA SER A 104 -25.60 3.25 3.55
C SER A 104 -25.50 1.84 4.09
N GLY A 105 -24.52 1.59 4.98
CA GLY A 105 -24.39 0.30 5.63
C GLY A 105 -23.00 0.02 6.18
N LYS A 106 -22.85 -1.15 6.81
CA LYS A 106 -21.55 -1.68 7.27
C LYS A 106 -20.74 -2.37 6.16
N PHE A 107 -21.34 -2.56 4.99
CA PHE A 107 -20.79 -3.31 3.86
C PHE A 107 -20.31 -2.40 2.73
N ASP A 108 -19.46 -2.95 1.87
CA ASP A 108 -19.05 -2.30 0.63
C ASP A 108 -20.25 -2.07 -0.30
N THR A 109 -20.24 -0.96 -1.03
CA THR A 109 -21.28 -0.53 -1.97
C THR A 109 -20.91 -0.77 -3.44
N MET A 110 -19.88 -1.59 -3.70
CA MET A 110 -19.42 -1.94 -5.05
C MET A 110 -20.56 -2.31 -6.02
N ILE A 111 -21.44 -3.26 -5.64
CA ILE A 111 -22.48 -3.75 -6.56
C ILE A 111 -23.59 -2.72 -6.80
N GLN A 112 -23.96 -1.94 -5.77
CA GLN A 112 -24.94 -0.85 -5.91
C GLN A 112 -24.37 0.26 -6.78
N THR A 113 -23.10 0.63 -6.56
CA THR A 113 -22.40 1.65 -7.34
C THR A 113 -22.33 1.22 -8.81
N SER A 114 -21.97 -0.04 -9.08
CA SER A 114 -21.92 -0.57 -10.44
C SER A 114 -23.28 -0.49 -11.12
N GLU A 115 -24.37 -0.95 -10.49
CA GLU A 115 -25.69 -0.96 -11.12
C GLU A 115 -26.25 0.47 -11.32
N LEU A 116 -25.98 1.39 -10.38
CA LEU A 116 -26.33 2.81 -10.51
C LEU A 116 -25.66 3.43 -11.73
N CYS A 117 -24.35 3.24 -11.89
CA CYS A 117 -23.59 3.86 -12.97
C CYS A 117 -23.72 3.14 -14.31
N ASP A 118 -23.84 1.81 -14.34
CA ASP A 118 -23.89 1.03 -15.59
C ASP A 118 -25.30 0.99 -16.20
N LYS A 119 -26.36 1.07 -15.39
CA LYS A 119 -27.73 0.90 -15.88
C LYS A 119 -28.67 2.02 -15.51
N LEU A 120 -28.81 2.33 -14.21
CA LEU A 120 -29.89 3.22 -13.77
C LEU A 120 -29.69 4.66 -14.23
N LEU A 121 -28.48 5.22 -14.09
CA LEU A 121 -28.18 6.57 -14.59
C LEU A 121 -28.24 6.64 -16.13
N PRO A 122 -27.55 5.76 -16.90
CA PRO A 122 -27.62 5.79 -18.36
C PRO A 122 -29.03 5.66 -18.94
N LYS A 123 -29.95 5.00 -18.24
CA LYS A 123 -31.35 4.85 -18.65
C LYS A 123 -32.10 6.19 -18.76
N PHE A 124 -31.79 7.15 -17.89
CA PHE A 124 -32.36 8.50 -17.94
C PHE A 124 -31.56 9.44 -18.86
N LEU A 125 -30.41 8.99 -19.36
CA LEU A 125 -29.55 9.67 -20.34
C LEU A 125 -29.56 8.91 -21.68
N ASN A 126 -30.75 8.49 -22.10
CA ASN A 126 -30.97 7.85 -23.40
C ASN A 126 -30.85 8.88 -24.55
N ASP A 127 -31.08 8.45 -25.80
CA ASP A 127 -30.83 9.31 -26.96
C ASP A 127 -31.79 10.53 -27.04
N GLU A 128 -33.01 10.40 -26.50
CA GLU A 128 -34.05 11.44 -26.49
C GLU A 128 -34.72 11.53 -25.09
N PRO A 129 -34.01 11.99 -24.04
CA PRO A 129 -34.54 12.00 -22.69
C PRO A 129 -35.59 13.09 -22.51
N THR A 130 -36.65 12.79 -21.76
CA THR A 130 -37.68 13.77 -21.39
C THR A 130 -37.18 14.71 -20.29
N GLU A 131 -37.85 15.84 -20.06
CA GLU A 131 -37.54 16.74 -18.93
C GLU A 131 -37.59 16.01 -17.58
N ALA A 132 -38.56 15.10 -17.42
CA ALA A 132 -38.67 14.26 -16.23
C ALA A 132 -37.54 13.23 -16.11
N ASP A 133 -36.95 12.76 -17.21
CA ASP A 133 -35.77 11.88 -17.18
C ASP A 133 -34.54 12.63 -16.72
N ILE A 134 -34.34 13.85 -17.25
CA ILE A 134 -33.22 14.71 -16.89
C ILE A 134 -33.26 15.03 -15.39
N GLU A 135 -34.43 15.41 -14.85
CA GLU A 135 -34.59 15.68 -13.41
C GLU A 135 -34.21 14.46 -12.56
N LYS A 136 -34.55 13.23 -12.98
CA LYS A 136 -34.18 12.00 -12.28
C LYS A 136 -32.68 11.73 -12.35
N ALA A 137 -32.06 11.93 -13.52
CA ALA A 137 -30.63 11.79 -13.70
C ALA A 137 -29.85 12.74 -12.78
N GLU A 138 -30.31 13.98 -12.64
CA GLU A 138 -29.70 14.99 -11.78
C GLU A 138 -29.80 14.64 -10.29
N ILE A 139 -30.92 14.06 -9.84
CA ILE A 139 -31.05 13.55 -8.47
C ILE A 139 -30.05 12.41 -8.23
N ILE A 140 -29.88 11.51 -9.18
CA ILE A 140 -28.89 10.42 -9.07
C ILE A 140 -27.48 11.03 -8.96
N LEU A 141 -27.10 11.94 -9.86
CA LEU A 141 -25.79 12.61 -9.86
C LEU A 141 -25.50 13.32 -8.53
N HIS A 142 -26.50 14.00 -7.95
CA HIS A 142 -26.38 14.64 -6.65
C HIS A 142 -25.92 13.65 -5.56
N TYR A 143 -26.51 12.45 -5.53
CA TYR A 143 -26.15 11.43 -4.56
C TYR A 143 -24.86 10.68 -4.90
N LEU A 144 -24.50 10.58 -6.19
CA LEU A 144 -23.21 10.00 -6.59
C LEU A 144 -22.01 10.78 -6.03
N PHE A 145 -22.16 12.10 -5.91
CA PHE A 145 -21.10 12.99 -5.42
C PHE A 145 -21.29 13.42 -3.96
N GLN A 146 -22.14 12.73 -3.20
CA GLN A 146 -22.33 13.02 -1.78
C GLN A 146 -21.21 12.40 -0.93
N VAL A 147 -20.73 13.15 0.06
CA VAL A 147 -19.73 12.70 1.04
C VAL A 147 -20.34 12.63 2.45
N GLU A 148 -19.76 11.78 3.30
CA GLU A 148 -20.13 11.67 4.72
C GLU A 148 -18.92 11.71 5.65
N LYS A 149 -19.12 12.26 6.85
CA LYS A 149 -18.07 12.38 7.87
C LYS A 149 -17.88 11.05 8.60
N THR A 150 -16.64 10.64 8.85
CA THR A 150 -16.30 9.37 9.52
C THR A 150 -15.45 9.57 10.77
N VAL A 151 -15.50 8.59 11.69
CA VAL A 151 -14.60 8.54 12.85
C VAL A 151 -13.29 7.92 12.39
N VAL A 152 -12.21 8.71 12.40
CA VAL A 152 -10.88 8.34 11.89
C VAL A 152 -10.31 7.17 12.69
N GLN A 153 -9.88 6.09 12.00
CA GLN A 153 -8.90 5.15 12.55
C GLN A 153 -7.51 5.69 12.19
N ASP A 154 -6.65 5.83 13.19
CA ASP A 154 -5.26 6.25 12.99
C ASP A 154 -4.50 5.11 12.29
N ASP A 155 -4.29 5.22 10.97
CA ASP A 155 -3.40 4.33 10.24
C ASP A 155 -1.94 4.74 10.50
N VAL A 156 -1.17 3.81 11.06
CA VAL A 156 0.19 3.99 11.62
C VAL A 156 1.24 4.41 10.57
N TRP A 157 0.92 4.37 9.27
CA TRP A 157 1.92 4.49 8.20
C TRP A 157 1.73 5.69 7.25
N ASP A 158 0.56 6.30 7.15
CA ASP A 158 0.25 7.30 6.10
C ASP A 158 -0.26 8.67 6.62
N GLY A 159 -0.16 8.92 7.92
CA GLY A 159 -0.68 10.14 8.56
C GLY A 159 -2.18 10.05 8.87
N GLU A 160 -2.63 10.92 9.78
CA GLU A 160 -4.00 10.95 10.31
C GLU A 160 -5.07 10.88 9.18
N GLY A 161 -5.94 9.86 9.23
CA GLY A 161 -6.88 9.53 8.15
C GLY A 161 -7.90 10.62 7.78
N ASN A 162 -8.45 10.54 6.56
CA ASN A 162 -9.40 11.52 6.01
C ASN A 162 -10.71 11.61 6.83
N SER A 163 -11.24 12.81 7.11
CA SER A 163 -12.50 12.95 7.88
C SER A 163 -13.76 12.68 7.05
N TYR A 164 -13.66 12.63 5.71
CA TYR A 164 -14.77 12.36 4.80
C TYR A 164 -14.53 11.12 3.93
N ARG A 165 -15.58 10.33 3.72
CA ARG A 165 -15.62 9.24 2.73
C ARG A 165 -16.78 9.41 1.74
N SER A 166 -16.64 8.77 0.58
CA SER A 166 -17.77 8.55 -0.34
C SER A 166 -18.62 7.39 0.18
N ARG A 167 -19.93 7.45 -0.05
CA ARG A 167 -20.83 6.30 0.14
C ARG A 167 -20.69 5.26 -0.96
N LEU A 168 -20.07 5.65 -2.07
CA LEU A 168 -19.91 4.82 -3.25
C LEU A 168 -18.49 4.29 -3.36
N TYR A 169 -18.39 3.15 -4.03
CA TYR A 169 -17.11 2.55 -4.35
C TYR A 169 -16.38 3.37 -5.42
N LEU A 170 -15.33 4.07 -4.98
CA LEU A 170 -14.63 5.09 -5.74
C LEU A 170 -14.08 4.58 -7.08
N HIS A 171 -13.54 3.36 -7.12
CA HIS A 171 -12.88 2.82 -8.31
C HIS A 171 -13.88 2.62 -9.44
N PHE A 172 -15.06 2.09 -9.10
CA PHE A 172 -16.14 1.95 -10.05
C PHE A 172 -16.66 3.33 -10.49
N LEU A 173 -16.85 4.28 -9.56
CA LEU A 173 -17.29 5.62 -9.94
C LEU A 173 -16.31 6.29 -10.92
N ALA A 174 -15.01 6.22 -10.64
CA ALA A 174 -13.95 6.77 -11.50
C ALA A 174 -13.92 6.08 -12.87
N ASP A 175 -13.86 4.75 -12.90
CA ASP A 175 -13.80 3.95 -14.14
C ASP A 175 -14.95 4.28 -15.10
N LYS A 176 -16.16 4.51 -14.58
CA LYS A 176 -17.34 4.77 -15.41
C LYS A 176 -17.37 6.17 -16.00
N PHE A 177 -16.96 7.18 -15.24
CA PHE A 177 -16.87 8.55 -15.73
C PHE A 177 -15.70 8.74 -16.71
N GLU A 178 -14.63 7.96 -16.60
CA GLU A 178 -13.49 7.98 -17.54
C GLU A 178 -13.72 7.11 -18.79
N LYS A 179 -14.05 5.83 -18.63
CA LYS A 179 -13.91 4.83 -19.72
C LYS A 179 -15.20 4.51 -20.46
N ARG A 180 -16.37 4.86 -19.91
CA ARG A 180 -17.68 4.40 -20.43
C ARG A 180 -18.59 5.50 -20.97
N ASN A 181 -18.03 6.65 -21.34
CA ASN A 181 -18.75 7.74 -22.01
C ASN A 181 -20.01 8.25 -21.27
N ILE A 182 -20.05 8.18 -19.94
CA ILE A 182 -21.14 8.81 -19.16
C ILE A 182 -21.00 10.33 -19.20
N THR A 183 -19.78 10.85 -19.05
CA THR A 183 -19.46 12.29 -19.03
C THR A 183 -20.05 13.03 -20.23
N PRO A 184 -19.83 12.61 -21.50
CA PRO A 184 -20.45 13.26 -22.65
C PRO A 184 -21.97 13.31 -22.61
N LYS A 185 -22.64 12.26 -22.12
CA LYS A 185 -24.11 12.20 -22.03
C LYS A 185 -24.65 13.12 -20.94
N VAL A 186 -24.01 13.13 -19.78
CA VAL A 186 -24.37 14.01 -18.67
C VAL A 186 -24.27 15.48 -19.10
N ILE A 187 -23.18 15.87 -19.77
CA ILE A 187 -22.99 17.23 -20.28
C ILE A 187 -24.02 17.59 -21.35
N LYS A 188 -24.38 16.65 -22.23
CA LYS A 188 -25.33 16.89 -23.30
C LYS A 188 -26.75 17.20 -22.79
N TYR A 189 -27.19 16.52 -21.73
CA TYR A 189 -28.60 16.55 -21.30
C TYR A 189 -28.86 17.26 -19.97
N CYS A 190 -27.95 17.17 -18.99
CA CYS A 190 -28.18 17.74 -17.65
C CYS A 190 -27.85 19.23 -17.57
N SER A 191 -28.43 19.91 -16.58
CA SER A 191 -28.03 21.26 -16.17
C SER A 191 -26.60 21.26 -15.65
N SER A 192 -25.98 22.43 -15.59
CA SER A 192 -24.61 22.54 -15.07
C SER A 192 -24.57 22.79 -13.56
N ASP A 193 -25.73 22.85 -12.89
CA ASP A 193 -25.83 23.09 -11.46
C ASP A 193 -25.19 21.97 -10.63
N PHE A 194 -25.26 20.72 -11.10
CA PHE A 194 -24.61 19.61 -10.40
C PHE A 194 -23.07 19.72 -10.45
N ILE A 195 -22.50 20.29 -11.53
CA ILE A 195 -21.06 20.55 -11.64
C ILE A 195 -20.64 21.56 -10.57
N LEU A 196 -21.42 22.64 -10.42
CA LEU A 196 -21.20 23.64 -9.37
C LEU A 196 -21.35 23.04 -7.97
N ASN A 197 -22.32 22.14 -7.75
CA ASN A 197 -22.47 21.42 -6.48
C ASN A 197 -21.30 20.47 -6.17
N LEU A 198 -20.77 19.76 -7.17
CA LEU A 198 -19.56 18.96 -7.04
C LEU A 198 -18.36 19.86 -6.69
N GLY A 199 -18.24 21.02 -7.35
CA GLY A 199 -17.27 22.05 -7.01
C GLY A 199 -17.37 22.47 -5.54
N ARG A 200 -18.56 22.76 -5.02
CA ARG A 200 -18.77 23.06 -3.59
C ARG A 200 -18.36 21.91 -2.67
N THR A 201 -18.63 20.66 -3.08
CA THR A 201 -18.23 19.46 -2.34
C THR A 201 -16.71 19.34 -2.21
N LEU A 202 -15.98 19.62 -3.31
CA LEU A 202 -14.52 19.63 -3.32
C LEU A 202 -13.92 20.67 -2.36
N LYS A 203 -14.57 21.81 -2.13
CA LYS A 203 -14.10 22.84 -1.18
C LYS A 203 -13.93 22.26 0.21
N PHE A 204 -14.90 21.44 0.65
CA PHE A 204 -14.87 20.79 1.95
C PHE A 204 -13.68 19.84 2.05
N LEU A 205 -13.51 19.01 1.01
CA LEU A 205 -12.43 18.02 0.95
C LEU A 205 -11.03 18.66 0.89
N LEU A 206 -10.89 19.79 0.20
CA LEU A 206 -9.62 20.53 0.10
C LEU A 206 -9.19 21.15 1.44
N LEU A 207 -10.15 21.54 2.30
CA LEU A 207 -9.90 22.25 3.55
C LEU A 207 -9.96 21.33 4.79
N ASP A 208 -10.19 20.03 4.62
CA ASP A 208 -10.40 19.07 5.72
C ASP A 208 -9.11 18.41 6.25
N TYR A 209 -7.93 18.65 5.66
CA TYR A 209 -6.73 17.85 5.95
C TYR A 209 -5.88 18.35 7.15
N PRO A 210 -5.49 17.48 8.12
CA PRO A 210 -6.03 16.13 8.39
C PRO A 210 -7.25 16.12 9.33
N LYS A 211 -7.54 17.20 10.06
CA LYS A 211 -8.70 17.30 10.97
C LYS A 211 -9.27 18.72 10.98
N GLY A 212 -9.53 19.29 9.80
CA GLY A 212 -9.80 20.72 9.64
C GLY A 212 -8.58 21.60 9.97
N ILE A 213 -8.81 22.89 10.09
CA ILE A 213 -7.73 23.88 10.30
C ILE A 213 -7.54 24.05 11.81
N ASN A 214 -6.34 23.68 12.29
CA ASN A 214 -5.99 23.76 13.71
C ASN A 214 -4.88 24.80 13.93
N SER A 215 -4.97 25.54 15.03
CA SER A 215 -3.92 26.47 15.45
C SER A 215 -3.94 26.66 16.98
N LEU A 216 -2.93 27.32 17.53
CA LEU A 216 -2.82 27.62 18.96
C LEU A 216 -3.00 29.12 19.19
N LEU A 217 -3.65 29.51 20.29
CA LEU A 217 -3.82 30.91 20.67
C LEU A 217 -3.59 31.08 22.17
N LYS A 218 -2.83 32.12 22.56
CA LYS A 218 -2.53 32.41 23.97
C LYS A 218 -3.46 33.47 24.57
N ASP A 219 -3.87 33.20 25.79
CA ASP A 219 -4.59 34.13 26.67
C ASP A 219 -3.97 34.06 28.09
N GLY A 220 -3.10 35.02 28.40
CA GLY A 220 -2.29 35.02 29.62
C GLY A 220 -1.27 33.88 29.63
N GLU A 221 -1.30 33.04 30.68
CA GLU A 221 -0.47 31.83 30.79
C GLU A 221 -1.12 30.60 30.14
N ASN A 222 -2.36 30.72 29.69
CA ASN A 222 -3.11 29.61 29.08
C ASN A 222 -2.92 29.60 27.57
N GLU A 223 -2.86 28.40 27.00
CA GLU A 223 -2.81 28.17 25.56
C GLU A 223 -4.04 27.35 25.14
N TYR A 224 -4.73 27.80 24.10
CA TYR A 224 -5.94 27.18 23.59
C TYR A 224 -5.71 26.63 22.19
N GLU A 225 -6.17 25.42 21.94
CA GLU A 225 -6.29 24.84 20.62
C GLU A 225 -7.57 25.37 19.96
N ILE A 226 -7.44 26.04 18.81
CA ILE A 226 -8.54 26.48 17.97
C ILE A 226 -8.67 25.51 16.81
N LYS A 227 -9.88 25.01 16.61
CA LYS A 227 -10.22 24.09 15.52
C LYS A 227 -11.36 24.66 14.69
N ILE A 228 -11.11 24.83 13.39
CA ILE A 228 -12.06 25.29 12.39
C ILE A 228 -12.35 24.14 11.42
N GLN A 229 -13.63 23.77 11.30
CA GLN A 229 -14.10 22.78 10.31
C GLN A 229 -15.12 23.43 9.39
N ILE A 230 -15.33 22.88 8.19
CA ILE A 230 -16.42 23.34 7.32
C ILE A 230 -17.59 22.39 7.46
N GLU A 231 -18.75 22.95 7.82
CA GLU A 231 -20.01 22.24 7.93
C GLU A 231 -21.03 22.87 6.97
N LYS A 232 -21.29 22.19 5.85
CA LYS A 232 -22.06 22.75 4.73
C LYS A 232 -21.42 24.05 4.25
N GLU A 233 -22.10 25.19 4.27
CA GLU A 233 -21.55 26.48 3.84
C GLU A 233 -20.93 27.31 4.99
N ASN A 234 -20.92 26.80 6.24
CA ASN A 234 -20.46 27.55 7.41
C ASN A 234 -19.11 27.02 7.94
N LEU A 235 -18.33 27.88 8.59
CA LEU A 235 -17.23 27.43 9.45
C LEU A 235 -17.78 27.07 10.83
N SER A 236 -17.39 25.92 11.34
CA SER A 236 -17.66 25.40 12.67
C SER A 236 -16.41 25.60 13.51
N ILE A 237 -16.46 26.52 14.47
CA ILE A 237 -15.29 26.95 15.25
C ILE A 237 -15.44 26.45 16.67
N SER A 238 -14.47 25.66 17.11
CA SER A 238 -14.39 25.14 18.46
C SER A 238 -13.02 25.47 19.06
N SER A 239 -12.96 25.52 20.38
CA SER A 239 -11.71 25.70 21.09
C SER A 239 -11.65 24.79 22.31
N LYS A 240 -10.45 24.46 22.77
CA LYS A 240 -10.23 23.79 24.05
C LYS A 240 -8.91 24.26 24.66
N LEU A 241 -8.81 24.20 25.98
CA LEU A 241 -7.53 24.42 26.65
C LEU A 241 -6.55 23.32 26.22
N LYS A 242 -5.31 23.67 25.96
CA LYS A 242 -4.25 22.70 25.65
C LYS A 242 -4.15 21.66 26.76
N ASP A 243 -4.01 20.39 26.39
CA ASP A 243 -4.01 19.21 27.29
C ASP A 243 -5.34 18.90 28.01
N SER A 244 -6.43 19.63 27.71
CA SER A 244 -7.78 19.31 28.18
C SER A 244 -8.52 18.43 27.16
N GLU A 245 -9.32 17.48 27.64
CA GLU A 245 -10.29 16.74 26.82
C GLU A 245 -11.63 17.47 26.68
N VAL A 246 -11.87 18.50 27.50
CA VAL A 246 -13.13 19.27 27.49
C VAL A 246 -13.01 20.43 26.51
N ALA A 247 -13.85 20.40 25.46
CA ALA A 247 -13.98 21.48 24.49
C ALA A 247 -15.04 22.50 24.89
N ASN A 248 -14.81 23.76 24.52
CA ASN A 248 -15.81 24.82 24.58
C ASN A 248 -16.93 24.59 23.55
N ALA A 249 -18.04 25.32 23.70
CA ALA A 249 -19.16 25.26 22.76
C ALA A 249 -18.73 25.66 21.35
N THR A 250 -19.14 24.87 20.36
CA THR A 250 -18.92 25.14 18.94
C THR A 250 -19.81 26.28 18.45
N SER A 251 -19.22 27.25 17.73
CA SER A 251 -19.92 28.40 17.17
C SER A 251 -19.80 28.43 15.64
N PRO A 252 -20.92 28.65 14.90
CA PRO A 252 -20.88 28.74 13.45
C PRO A 252 -20.51 30.14 12.95
N LEU A 253 -19.87 30.21 11.78
CA LEU A 253 -19.59 31.44 11.04
C LEU A 253 -20.05 31.30 9.59
N SER A 254 -21.04 32.11 9.19
CA SER A 254 -21.61 32.12 7.85
C SER A 254 -20.98 33.19 6.96
N ASN A 255 -21.09 33.04 5.63
CA ASN A 255 -20.63 34.00 4.62
C ASN A 255 -19.15 34.39 4.80
N TRP A 256 -18.32 33.46 5.25
CA TRP A 256 -16.90 33.68 5.49
C TRP A 256 -16.14 33.86 4.17
N GLU A 257 -16.69 33.35 3.07
CA GLU A 257 -16.11 33.49 1.73
C GLU A 257 -16.05 34.93 1.23
N ASP A 258 -16.98 35.78 1.67
CA ASP A 258 -17.09 37.19 1.26
C ASP A 258 -16.24 38.13 2.13
N LYS A 259 -15.65 37.62 3.22
CA LYS A 259 -14.93 38.42 4.20
C LYS A 259 -13.46 38.55 3.85
N ASN A 260 -12.92 39.76 4.00
CA ASN A 260 -11.48 39.98 4.00
C ASN A 260 -10.84 39.54 5.33
N GLU A 261 -9.51 39.62 5.40
CA GLU A 261 -8.73 39.16 6.56
C GLU A 261 -9.14 39.86 7.87
N ASP A 262 -9.28 41.18 7.85
CA ASP A 262 -9.64 41.97 9.02
C ASP A 262 -11.06 41.68 9.52
N GLU A 263 -12.01 41.50 8.60
CA GLU A 263 -13.38 41.13 8.90
C GLU A 263 -13.47 39.74 9.53
N LEU A 264 -12.77 38.77 8.94
CA LEU A 264 -12.74 37.40 9.45
C LEU A 264 -12.09 37.34 10.84
N LYS A 265 -10.98 38.06 11.03
CA LYS A 265 -10.30 38.18 12.33
C LYS A 265 -11.22 38.75 13.41
N LYS A 266 -11.96 39.83 13.11
CA LYS A 266 -12.91 40.43 14.05
C LYS A 266 -14.01 39.45 14.49
N GLU A 267 -14.56 38.68 13.55
CA GLU A 267 -15.61 37.71 13.86
C GLU A 267 -15.08 36.50 14.64
N LEU A 268 -13.89 35.99 14.29
CA LEU A 268 -13.23 34.94 15.06
C LEU A 268 -12.92 35.38 16.50
N VAL A 269 -12.39 36.60 16.68
CA VAL A 269 -12.16 37.16 18.03
C VAL A 269 -13.46 37.30 18.81
N SER A 270 -14.55 37.68 18.16
CA SER A 270 -15.89 37.74 18.79
C SER A 270 -16.36 36.36 19.26
N ILE A 271 -16.15 35.32 18.44
CA ILE A 271 -16.48 33.93 18.79
C ILE A 271 -15.62 33.42 19.95
N LEU A 272 -14.31 33.66 19.93
CA LEU A 272 -13.40 33.29 21.02
C LEU A 272 -13.80 33.96 22.34
N LYS A 273 -14.21 35.23 22.28
CA LYS A 273 -14.73 35.96 23.46
C LYS A 273 -16.00 35.31 24.02
N GLN A 274 -16.89 34.78 23.18
CA GLN A 274 -18.07 34.04 23.64
C GLN A 274 -17.70 32.70 24.28
N GLN A 275 -16.55 32.13 23.92
CA GLN A 275 -15.95 30.93 24.52
C GLN A 275 -15.08 31.24 25.75
N ASN A 276 -15.14 32.46 26.30
CA ASN A 276 -14.33 32.95 27.43
C ASN A 276 -12.82 32.99 27.17
N ILE A 277 -12.40 33.20 25.92
CA ILE A 277 -10.99 33.36 25.54
C ILE A 277 -10.76 34.83 25.15
N HIS A 278 -9.82 35.50 25.81
CA HIS A 278 -9.49 36.90 25.57
C HIS A 278 -8.32 37.04 24.59
N TYR A 279 -8.61 37.60 23.42
CA TYR A 279 -7.57 37.92 22.44
C TYR A 279 -6.73 39.11 22.88
N THR A 280 -5.41 38.91 22.95
CA THR A 280 -4.42 39.98 23.11
C THR A 280 -3.58 40.09 21.84
N PRO A 281 -3.44 41.28 21.23
CA PRO A 281 -2.65 41.47 20.02
C PRO A 281 -1.15 41.39 20.31
N THR A 282 -0.58 40.20 20.13
CA THR A 282 0.85 39.90 20.14
C THR A 282 1.27 39.39 18.77
N ASP A 283 2.56 39.41 18.43
CA ASP A 283 3.04 38.88 17.15
C ASP A 283 2.64 37.41 16.95
N GLU A 284 2.74 36.60 18.01
CA GLU A 284 2.34 35.19 18.02
C GLU A 284 0.83 34.98 17.78
N ASN A 285 -0.02 35.75 18.47
CA ASN A 285 -1.46 35.67 18.28
C ASN A 285 -1.89 36.26 16.93
N ASN A 286 -1.17 37.25 16.40
CA ASN A 286 -1.40 37.77 15.04
C ASN A 286 -1.02 36.72 13.98
N ASP A 287 0.12 36.07 14.12
CA ASP A 287 0.58 34.97 13.24
C ASP A 287 -0.44 33.81 13.21
N THR A 288 -1.04 33.51 14.35
CA THR A 288 -2.14 32.54 14.44
C THR A 288 -3.28 32.85 13.48
N PHE A 289 -3.75 34.10 13.43
CA PHE A 289 -4.81 34.51 12.51
C PHE A 289 -4.35 34.52 11.06
N LEU A 290 -3.10 34.90 10.79
CA LEU A 290 -2.51 34.82 9.45
C LEU A 290 -2.50 33.39 8.94
N ARG A 291 -2.09 32.41 9.76
CA ARG A 291 -2.11 30.98 9.41
C ARG A 291 -3.52 30.46 9.17
N LEU A 292 -4.48 30.83 10.03
CA LEU A 292 -5.88 30.44 9.85
C LEU A 292 -6.45 31.02 8.55
N PHE A 293 -6.19 32.30 8.29
CA PHE A 293 -6.63 32.96 7.06
C PHE A 293 -5.96 32.35 5.83
N PHE A 294 -4.66 32.08 5.88
CA PHE A 294 -3.92 31.40 4.83
C PHE A 294 -4.55 30.04 4.52
N ALA A 295 -4.77 29.21 5.54
CA ALA A 295 -5.38 27.88 5.39
C ALA A 295 -6.80 27.93 4.80
N LEU A 296 -7.61 28.94 5.13
CA LEU A 296 -8.95 29.14 4.55
C LEU A 296 -8.95 29.67 3.11
N ASN A 297 -7.80 30.06 2.57
CA ASN A 297 -7.67 30.69 1.26
C ASN A 297 -6.75 29.91 0.31
N THR A 298 -6.30 28.72 0.69
CA THR A 298 -5.35 27.93 -0.09
C THR A 298 -5.64 26.43 -0.03
N ASP A 299 -5.26 25.71 -1.09
CA ASP A 299 -5.23 24.26 -1.15
C ASP A 299 -3.82 23.69 -0.93
N LEU A 300 -2.85 24.53 -0.53
CA LEU A 300 -1.45 24.11 -0.31
C LEU A 300 -1.26 23.04 0.77
N THR A 301 -2.20 22.97 1.70
CA THR A 301 -2.23 21.96 2.76
C THR A 301 -2.89 20.64 2.32
N SER A 302 -3.44 20.59 1.09
CA SER A 302 -4.04 19.39 0.49
C SER A 302 -3.03 18.61 -0.37
N SER A 303 -3.40 17.40 -0.79
CA SER A 303 -2.60 16.55 -1.69
C SER A 303 -2.30 17.17 -3.07
N PHE A 304 -3.01 18.23 -3.47
CA PHE A 304 -2.81 18.91 -4.77
C PHE A 304 -2.03 20.21 -4.69
N GLY A 305 -1.77 20.72 -3.49
CA GLY A 305 -1.23 22.06 -3.27
C GLY A 305 -0.02 22.40 -4.14
N PHE A 306 0.84 21.42 -4.38
CA PHE A 306 2.08 21.59 -5.13
C PHE A 306 2.14 20.81 -6.46
N ASN A 307 1.12 20.00 -6.78
CA ASN A 307 1.12 19.12 -7.97
C ASN A 307 0.31 19.73 -9.10
N SER A 308 0.81 19.71 -10.35
CA SER A 308 0.03 20.08 -11.53
C SER A 308 -1.33 19.38 -11.59
N ILE A 309 -2.38 20.08 -12.04
CA ILE A 309 -3.71 19.48 -12.32
C ILE A 309 -3.63 18.29 -13.29
N ARG A 310 -2.60 18.23 -14.15
CA ARG A 310 -2.35 17.08 -15.04
C ARG A 310 -2.06 15.78 -14.30
N LYS A 311 -1.45 15.84 -13.10
CA LYS A 311 -1.16 14.64 -12.29
C LYS A 311 -2.41 13.95 -11.75
N LEU A 312 -3.59 14.56 -11.90
CA LEU A 312 -4.86 13.86 -11.68
C LEU A 312 -5.03 12.64 -12.60
N ASP A 313 -4.22 12.47 -13.65
CA ASP A 313 -4.24 11.28 -14.51
C ASP A 313 -3.46 10.09 -13.89
N ASP A 314 -2.53 10.32 -12.95
CA ASP A 314 -1.60 9.32 -12.40
C ASP A 314 -2.19 8.50 -11.22
N ARG A 315 -3.50 8.34 -11.14
CA ARG A 315 -4.24 7.91 -9.92
C ARG A 315 -3.97 6.49 -9.42
N TYR A 316 -3.18 5.70 -10.13
CA TYR A 316 -2.96 4.28 -9.84
C TYR A 316 -1.81 3.99 -8.87
N SER A 317 -1.15 5.00 -8.27
CA SER A 317 0.06 4.75 -7.49
C SER A 317 -0.17 4.29 -6.03
N THR A 318 -1.20 4.77 -5.30
CA THR A 318 -1.51 4.30 -3.92
C THR A 318 -2.90 4.78 -3.44
N SER A 319 -3.87 3.87 -3.24
CA SER A 319 -5.21 4.06 -2.64
C SER A 319 -6.06 5.25 -3.15
N GLU A 320 -7.24 4.98 -3.71
CA GLU A 320 -8.13 6.03 -4.22
C GLU A 320 -8.75 6.87 -3.09
N LYS A 321 -8.32 8.13 -2.98
CA LYS A 321 -8.93 9.12 -2.08
C LYS A 321 -10.11 9.82 -2.76
N VAL A 322 -11.18 10.09 -2.01
CA VAL A 322 -12.40 10.79 -2.51
C VAL A 322 -12.04 12.09 -3.24
N LEU A 323 -11.16 12.89 -2.64
CA LEU A 323 -10.67 14.14 -3.18
C LEU A 323 -10.05 13.97 -4.58
N ASN A 324 -9.26 12.92 -4.81
CA ASN A 324 -8.65 12.59 -6.11
C ASN A 324 -9.69 12.19 -7.17
N VAL A 325 -10.64 11.34 -6.80
CA VAL A 325 -11.67 10.88 -7.75
C VAL A 325 -12.59 12.03 -8.17
N PHE A 326 -13.09 12.78 -7.19
CA PHE A 326 -14.02 13.88 -7.45
C PHE A 326 -13.35 15.03 -8.20
N SER A 327 -12.08 15.31 -7.95
CA SER A 327 -11.34 16.40 -8.63
C SER A 327 -11.14 16.10 -10.11
N LEU A 328 -10.79 14.86 -10.46
CA LEU A 328 -10.68 14.47 -11.86
C LEU A 328 -12.04 14.49 -12.56
N ILE A 329 -13.09 13.92 -11.95
CA ILE A 329 -14.42 13.95 -12.55
C ILE A 329 -14.89 15.41 -12.77
N PHE A 330 -14.65 16.29 -11.80
CA PHE A 330 -14.97 17.71 -11.94
C PHE A 330 -14.21 18.39 -13.09
N ARG A 331 -12.90 18.13 -13.21
CA ARG A 331 -12.08 18.61 -14.33
C ARG A 331 -12.61 18.11 -15.67
N ASP A 332 -12.88 16.81 -15.78
CA ASP A 332 -13.30 16.16 -17.03
C ASP A 332 -14.70 16.60 -17.46
N LEU A 333 -15.61 16.84 -16.52
CA LEU A 333 -16.92 17.43 -16.81
C LEU A 333 -16.80 18.84 -17.40
N LEU A 334 -15.92 19.69 -16.86
CA LEU A 334 -15.68 21.04 -17.38
C LEU A 334 -14.99 21.02 -18.75
N ASP A 335 -14.03 20.13 -18.94
CA ASP A 335 -13.35 19.92 -20.22
C ASP A 335 -14.33 19.44 -21.31
N GLU A 336 -15.17 18.46 -20.99
CA GLU A 336 -16.20 17.96 -21.90
C GLU A 336 -17.28 19.02 -22.20
N GLN A 337 -17.65 19.84 -21.21
CA GLN A 337 -18.55 20.98 -21.40
C GLN A 337 -17.96 22.00 -22.39
N ALA A 338 -16.65 22.28 -22.31
CA ALA A 338 -15.95 23.17 -23.24
C ALA A 338 -15.91 22.60 -24.66
N LYS A 339 -15.77 21.27 -24.82
CA LYS A 339 -15.80 20.60 -26.12
C LYS A 339 -17.17 20.63 -26.78
N GLN A 340 -18.24 20.38 -26.02
CA GLN A 340 -19.60 20.25 -26.57
C GLN A 340 -20.35 21.59 -26.68
N ASN A 341 -20.22 22.47 -25.69
CA ASN A 341 -20.92 23.75 -25.65
C ASN A 341 -20.03 24.84 -25.01
N PRO A 342 -19.15 25.46 -25.82
CA PRO A 342 -18.17 26.44 -25.34
C PRO A 342 -18.78 27.68 -24.67
N GLU A 343 -19.95 28.14 -25.10
CA GLU A 343 -20.61 29.32 -24.51
C GLU A 343 -21.01 29.05 -23.06
N LYS A 344 -21.66 27.90 -22.82
CA LYS A 344 -22.04 27.46 -21.47
C LYS A 344 -20.81 27.15 -20.61
N ALA A 345 -19.76 26.57 -21.21
CA ALA A 345 -18.49 26.34 -20.53
C ALA A 345 -17.85 27.66 -20.06
N LEU A 346 -17.83 28.69 -20.90
CA LEU A 346 -17.31 30.01 -20.55
C LEU A 346 -18.08 30.63 -19.38
N GLU A 347 -19.41 30.51 -19.34
CA GLU A 347 -20.23 30.98 -18.22
C GLU A 347 -19.87 30.27 -16.90
N LEU A 348 -19.72 28.94 -16.95
CA LEU A 348 -19.33 28.14 -15.77
C LEU A 348 -17.92 28.46 -15.30
N LEU A 349 -16.94 28.50 -16.21
CA LEU A 349 -15.56 28.81 -15.88
C LEU A 349 -15.43 30.23 -15.33
N LYS A 350 -16.20 31.21 -15.84
CA LYS A 350 -16.29 32.55 -15.24
C LYS A 350 -16.82 32.50 -13.81
N THR A 351 -17.90 31.76 -13.59
CA THR A 351 -18.46 31.58 -12.23
C THR A 351 -17.40 31.00 -11.29
N ILE A 352 -16.72 29.93 -11.70
CA ILE A 352 -15.68 29.23 -10.93
C ILE A 352 -14.46 30.14 -10.66
N CYS A 353 -14.10 31.02 -11.60
CA CYS A 353 -12.96 31.92 -11.45
C CYS A 353 -13.24 33.14 -10.55
N PHE A 354 -14.46 33.67 -10.54
CA PHE A 354 -14.76 34.97 -9.94
C PHE A 354 -15.68 34.93 -8.71
N ASP A 355 -16.49 33.89 -8.54
CA ASP A 355 -17.38 33.75 -7.38
C ASP A 355 -16.58 33.40 -6.11
N SER A 356 -16.88 34.07 -5.00
CA SER A 356 -16.22 33.89 -3.71
C SER A 356 -16.34 32.45 -3.18
N LYS A 357 -17.40 31.71 -3.56
CA LYS A 357 -17.60 30.31 -3.20
C LYS A 357 -16.52 29.37 -3.75
N TYR A 358 -15.79 29.78 -4.80
CA TYR A 358 -14.71 29.04 -5.45
C TYR A 358 -13.36 29.76 -5.35
N ARG A 359 -13.14 30.58 -4.32
CA ARG A 359 -11.93 31.40 -4.17
C ARG A 359 -10.60 30.63 -4.04
N ILE A 360 -10.66 29.34 -3.66
CA ILE A 360 -9.47 28.47 -3.48
C ILE A 360 -8.70 28.35 -4.81
N PRO A 361 -7.36 28.47 -4.82
CA PRO A 361 -6.54 28.44 -6.03
C PRO A 361 -6.81 27.23 -6.94
N PHE A 362 -7.03 26.04 -6.37
CA PHE A 362 -7.49 24.83 -7.06
C PHE A 362 -8.47 25.07 -8.22
N TYR A 363 -9.53 25.87 -8.00
CA TYR A 363 -10.57 26.11 -9.00
C TYR A 363 -10.10 26.92 -10.22
N LYS A 364 -9.27 27.93 -9.98
CA LYS A 364 -8.62 28.70 -11.05
C LYS A 364 -7.61 27.85 -11.79
N ARG A 365 -6.86 26.99 -11.08
CA ARG A 365 -5.92 26.03 -11.69
C ARG A 365 -6.63 25.05 -12.62
N ILE A 366 -7.76 24.47 -12.20
CA ILE A 366 -8.61 23.64 -13.08
C ILE A 366 -9.11 24.45 -14.27
N SER A 367 -9.55 25.69 -14.05
CA SER A 367 -10.04 26.53 -15.15
C SER A 367 -8.94 26.84 -16.17
N LEU A 368 -7.71 27.12 -15.71
CA LEU A 368 -6.53 27.31 -16.58
C LEU A 368 -6.19 26.03 -17.35
N TYR A 369 -6.31 24.85 -16.73
CA TYR A 369 -6.17 23.56 -17.42
C TYR A 369 -7.22 23.41 -18.53
N VAL A 370 -8.50 23.65 -18.24
CA VAL A 370 -9.59 23.51 -19.23
C VAL A 370 -9.42 24.52 -20.37
N ILE A 371 -9.00 25.74 -20.07
CA ILE A 371 -8.67 26.74 -21.08
C ILE A 371 -7.50 26.28 -21.95
N CYS A 372 -6.45 25.72 -21.35
CA CYS A 372 -5.30 25.21 -22.07
C CYS A 372 -5.69 24.14 -23.11
N GLU A 373 -6.53 23.17 -22.71
CA GLU A 373 -6.94 22.07 -23.60
C GLU A 373 -7.97 22.53 -24.67
N ASN A 374 -8.73 23.61 -24.41
CA ASN A 374 -9.80 24.10 -25.29
C ASN A 374 -9.56 25.52 -25.83
N TRP A 375 -8.29 25.91 -25.98
CA TRP A 375 -7.83 27.29 -26.19
C TRP A 375 -8.64 28.10 -27.21
N ASN A 376 -8.85 27.55 -28.41
CA ASN A 376 -9.51 28.25 -29.51
C ASN A 376 -10.91 28.79 -29.15
N THR A 377 -11.61 28.11 -28.24
CA THR A 377 -12.98 28.44 -27.86
C THR A 377 -13.08 29.16 -26.51
N THR A 378 -12.07 29.02 -25.64
CA THR A 378 -12.13 29.51 -24.26
C THR A 378 -11.12 30.62 -23.93
N LYS A 379 -10.17 30.95 -24.83
CA LYS A 379 -9.12 31.96 -24.57
C LYS A 379 -9.63 33.35 -24.19
N SER A 380 -10.87 33.70 -24.54
CA SER A 380 -11.49 34.96 -24.13
C SER A 380 -11.51 35.13 -22.60
N LEU A 381 -11.71 34.03 -21.85
CA LEU A 381 -11.66 34.03 -20.40
C LEU A 381 -10.23 34.22 -19.87
N PHE A 382 -9.22 33.64 -20.51
CA PHE A 382 -7.82 33.87 -20.11
C PHE A 382 -7.47 35.36 -20.16
N TRP A 383 -7.86 36.05 -21.23
CA TRP A 383 -7.64 37.47 -21.37
C TRP A 383 -8.45 38.32 -20.39
N GLU A 384 -9.63 37.85 -19.98
CA GLU A 384 -10.41 38.45 -18.91
C GLU A 384 -9.72 38.31 -17.54
N LEU A 385 -9.07 37.18 -17.27
CA LEU A 385 -8.29 36.96 -16.05
C LEU A 385 -7.03 37.87 -15.98
N LEU A 386 -6.42 38.16 -17.13
CA LEU A 386 -5.24 39.03 -17.24
C LEU A 386 -5.58 40.52 -17.39
N LYS A 387 -6.86 40.88 -17.34
CA LYS A 387 -7.32 42.26 -17.52
C LYS A 387 -6.62 43.19 -16.52
N ASP A 388 -6.48 44.45 -16.95
CA ASP A 388 -5.79 45.50 -16.19
C ASP A 388 -4.36 45.08 -15.82
N ASN A 389 -3.70 44.39 -16.74
CA ASN A 389 -2.27 44.06 -16.69
C ASN A 389 -1.91 43.08 -15.56
N ASP A 390 -2.57 41.91 -15.57
CA ASP A 390 -2.44 40.83 -14.58
C ASP A 390 -2.88 41.20 -13.15
N LYS A 391 -4.02 41.91 -13.03
CA LYS A 391 -4.58 42.33 -11.73
C LYS A 391 -4.86 41.16 -10.76
N LEU A 392 -5.12 39.95 -11.27
CA LEU A 392 -5.30 38.76 -10.46
C LEU A 392 -3.98 38.05 -10.12
N HIS A 393 -2.84 38.60 -10.54
CA HIS A 393 -1.50 38.11 -10.29
C HIS A 393 -1.30 36.65 -10.73
N ILE A 394 -1.87 36.29 -11.88
CA ILE A 394 -1.83 34.95 -12.47
C ILE A 394 -0.38 34.55 -12.82
N PHE A 395 0.45 35.50 -13.28
CA PHE A 395 1.87 35.26 -13.56
C PHE A 395 2.76 35.37 -12.31
N SER A 396 2.28 36.05 -11.27
CA SER A 396 3.11 36.38 -10.10
C SER A 396 2.95 35.39 -8.94
N TYR A 397 1.75 34.83 -8.75
CA TYR A 397 1.53 33.82 -7.73
C TYR A 397 1.98 32.42 -8.18
N TYR A 398 2.94 31.86 -7.46
CA TYR A 398 3.52 30.54 -7.74
C TYR A 398 2.47 29.41 -7.88
N LYS A 399 1.34 29.53 -7.17
CA LYS A 399 0.23 28.56 -7.20
C LYS A 399 -0.42 28.37 -8.57
N TYR A 400 -0.26 29.30 -9.50
CA TYR A 400 -0.76 29.18 -10.88
C TYR A 400 0.35 28.93 -11.89
N GLN A 401 1.62 28.97 -11.45
CA GLN A 401 2.76 29.03 -12.34
C GLN A 401 2.80 27.86 -13.32
N LYS A 402 2.55 26.64 -12.83
CA LYS A 402 2.60 25.44 -13.65
C LYS A 402 1.47 25.38 -14.68
N GLU A 403 0.23 25.66 -14.27
CA GLU A 403 -0.91 25.66 -15.19
C GLU A 403 -0.79 26.74 -16.27
N VAL A 404 -0.28 27.93 -15.92
CA VAL A 404 -0.04 29.02 -16.89
C VAL A 404 1.13 28.67 -17.83
N PHE A 405 2.21 28.10 -17.30
CA PHE A 405 3.36 27.67 -18.11
C PHE A 405 2.92 26.67 -19.18
N ASP A 406 2.19 25.62 -18.79
CA ASP A 406 1.69 24.60 -19.70
C ASP A 406 0.73 25.20 -20.74
N LEU A 407 -0.15 26.12 -20.31
CA LEU A 407 -1.09 26.83 -21.18
C LEU A 407 -0.36 27.62 -22.26
N LEU A 408 0.66 28.41 -21.90
CA LEU A 408 1.45 29.19 -22.84
C LEU A 408 2.26 28.29 -23.77
N SER A 409 2.96 27.29 -23.23
CA SER A 409 3.81 26.38 -24.00
C SER A 409 3.05 25.61 -25.07
N ARG A 410 1.85 25.12 -24.74
CA ARG A 410 1.01 24.37 -25.69
C ARG A 410 0.32 25.24 -26.72
N ASN A 411 0.03 26.51 -26.39
CA ASN A 411 -0.79 27.39 -27.23
C ASN A 411 -0.03 28.58 -27.84
N GLN A 412 1.28 28.69 -27.64
CA GLN A 412 2.11 29.82 -28.12
C GLN A 412 1.93 30.13 -29.61
N ASN A 413 1.80 29.11 -30.46
CA ASN A 413 1.63 29.27 -31.91
C ASN A 413 0.25 29.80 -32.32
N ALA A 414 -0.73 29.79 -31.42
CA ALA A 414 -2.08 30.31 -31.65
C ALA A 414 -2.26 31.75 -31.15
N LEU A 415 -1.20 32.39 -30.60
CA LEU A 415 -1.22 33.77 -30.15
C LEU A 415 -1.11 34.74 -31.33
N SER A 416 -1.95 35.77 -31.32
CA SER A 416 -1.87 36.91 -32.23
C SER A 416 -0.78 37.90 -31.80
N ALA A 417 -0.37 38.78 -32.72
CA ALA A 417 0.65 39.80 -32.44
C ALA A 417 0.26 40.74 -31.28
N ASP A 418 -1.03 41.02 -31.09
CA ASP A 418 -1.48 41.88 -29.98
C ASP A 418 -1.51 41.12 -28.64
N GLU A 419 -1.88 39.84 -28.66
CA GLU A 419 -1.81 38.95 -27.49
C GLU A 419 -0.35 38.76 -27.03
N ILE A 420 0.60 38.61 -27.96
CA ILE A 420 2.04 38.56 -27.68
C ILE A 420 2.52 39.82 -26.96
N LYS A 421 2.12 41.02 -27.42
CA LYS A 421 2.49 42.29 -26.77
C LYS A 421 1.94 42.41 -25.35
N ILE A 422 0.73 41.91 -25.10
CA ILE A 422 0.13 41.91 -23.76
C ILE A 422 0.98 41.04 -22.82
N ILE A 423 1.31 39.82 -23.23
CA ILE A 423 2.15 38.91 -22.44
C ILE A 423 3.55 39.50 -22.23
N GLU A 424 4.17 40.03 -23.27
CA GLU A 424 5.48 40.66 -23.19
C GLU A 424 5.49 41.80 -22.17
N LYS A 425 4.46 42.65 -22.20
CA LYS A 425 4.33 43.75 -21.23
C LYS A 425 4.25 43.23 -19.79
N ILE A 426 3.49 42.17 -19.53
CA ILE A 426 3.35 41.56 -18.21
C ILE A 426 4.71 41.01 -17.73
N ILE A 427 5.39 40.23 -18.57
CA ILE A 427 6.68 39.62 -18.21
C ILE A 427 7.76 40.70 -18.00
N GLU A 428 7.78 41.75 -18.81
CA GLU A 428 8.83 42.77 -18.70
C GLU A 428 8.72 43.64 -17.45
N GLN A 429 7.52 43.84 -16.94
CA GLN A 429 7.30 44.52 -15.66
C GLN A 429 7.81 43.75 -14.45
N GLY A 430 8.09 42.45 -14.61
CA GLY A 430 8.51 41.59 -13.50
C GLY A 430 7.34 41.12 -12.64
N LYS A 431 7.67 40.44 -11.56
CA LYS A 431 6.71 39.90 -10.60
C LYS A 431 5.97 41.05 -9.88
N GLN A 432 4.65 40.99 -9.84
CA GLN A 432 3.80 42.10 -9.39
C GLN A 432 3.32 41.96 -7.92
N VAL A 433 3.95 41.09 -7.12
CA VAL A 433 3.59 40.84 -5.71
C VAL A 433 4.79 41.19 -4.85
N GLU A 434 4.59 41.99 -3.80
CA GLU A 434 5.65 42.35 -2.84
C GLU A 434 6.20 41.10 -2.13
N VAL A 435 7.48 40.84 -2.33
CA VAL A 435 8.30 39.96 -1.48
C VAL A 435 9.45 40.82 -0.97
N GLU A 436 9.74 40.74 0.33
CA GLU A 436 10.84 41.49 0.95
C GLU A 436 12.17 41.22 0.23
N GLU A 437 12.81 42.31 -0.20
CA GLU A 437 14.12 42.39 -0.87
C GLU A 437 14.32 41.45 -2.08
N GLU A 438 13.67 41.74 -3.21
CA GLU A 438 14.01 41.10 -4.49
C GLU A 438 15.47 41.37 -4.87
N ARG A 439 16.26 40.30 -4.99
CA ARG A 439 17.58 40.35 -5.66
C ARG A 439 17.35 40.32 -7.17
N GLU A 440 18.11 41.10 -7.94
CA GLU A 440 18.04 41.18 -9.41
C GLU A 440 17.97 39.79 -10.10
N LYS A 441 18.71 38.82 -9.55
CA LYS A 441 18.73 37.42 -10.01
C LYS A 441 17.40 36.67 -9.89
N GLU A 442 16.55 37.01 -8.92
CA GLU A 442 15.25 36.35 -8.73
C GLU A 442 14.24 36.79 -9.81
N ASN A 443 14.26 38.06 -10.20
CA ASN A 443 13.42 38.56 -11.28
C ASN A 443 13.85 38.01 -12.65
N GLU A 444 15.16 37.91 -12.90
CA GLU A 444 15.70 37.26 -14.10
C GLU A 444 15.31 35.78 -14.18
N TYR A 445 15.43 35.05 -13.06
CA TYR A 445 14.97 33.66 -12.96
C TYR A 445 13.47 33.53 -13.26
N TRP A 446 12.65 34.45 -12.74
CA TRP A 446 11.22 34.47 -13.00
C TRP A 446 10.89 34.76 -14.48
N LYS A 447 11.55 35.76 -15.09
CA LYS A 447 11.40 36.09 -16.52
C LYS A 447 11.82 34.93 -17.41
N LEU A 448 12.94 34.28 -17.11
CA LEU A 448 13.42 33.13 -17.87
C LEU A 448 12.39 31.99 -17.91
N GLY A 449 11.67 31.76 -16.81
CA GLY A 449 10.61 30.75 -16.76
C GLY A 449 9.49 31.01 -17.77
N TRP A 450 9.05 32.26 -17.90
CA TRP A 450 8.01 32.62 -18.87
C TRP A 450 8.53 32.66 -20.31
N TYR A 451 9.78 33.09 -20.53
CA TYR A 451 10.41 32.99 -21.84
C TYR A 451 10.58 31.54 -22.28
N SER A 452 10.90 30.64 -21.34
CA SER A 452 10.94 29.21 -21.59
C SER A 452 9.58 28.65 -22.03
N ALA A 453 8.47 29.15 -21.47
CA ALA A 453 7.13 28.74 -21.89
C ALA A 453 6.79 29.20 -23.32
N LEU A 454 7.43 30.25 -23.83
CA LEU A 454 7.14 30.88 -25.14
C LEU A 454 8.32 30.75 -26.12
N LYS A 455 9.23 29.80 -25.88
CA LYS A 455 10.56 29.73 -26.50
C LYS A 455 10.55 29.52 -28.03
N ASP A 456 9.41 29.18 -28.63
CA ASP A 456 9.32 28.90 -30.06
C ASP A 456 8.85 30.10 -30.90
N ILE A 457 8.47 31.21 -30.27
CA ILE A 457 7.93 32.41 -30.95
C ILE A 457 8.73 33.68 -30.61
N GLU A 458 8.72 34.65 -31.53
CA GLU A 458 9.34 35.97 -31.29
C GLU A 458 8.41 36.91 -30.50
N PRO A 459 8.95 37.79 -29.63
CA PRO A 459 10.38 38.01 -29.35
C PRO A 459 10.95 37.11 -28.22
N PHE A 460 10.16 36.19 -27.69
CA PHE A 460 10.52 35.41 -26.50
C PHE A 460 11.64 34.41 -26.74
N LYS A 461 11.74 33.87 -27.96
CA LYS A 461 12.82 32.97 -28.37
C LYS A 461 14.20 33.58 -28.14
N ASP A 462 14.44 34.78 -28.66
CA ASP A 462 15.72 35.47 -28.50
C ASP A 462 16.01 35.82 -27.04
N LYS A 463 14.98 36.25 -26.30
CA LYS A 463 15.10 36.56 -24.86
C LYS A 463 15.42 35.31 -24.03
N TYR A 464 14.79 34.18 -24.33
CA TYR A 464 15.09 32.88 -23.71
C TYR A 464 16.54 32.48 -23.97
N LEU A 465 16.99 32.49 -25.24
CA LEU A 465 18.35 32.08 -25.60
C LEU A 465 19.43 32.94 -24.91
N SER A 466 19.20 34.24 -24.78
CA SER A 466 20.10 35.14 -24.07
C SER A 466 20.16 34.84 -22.58
N LEU A 467 19.00 34.82 -21.91
CA LEU A 467 18.92 34.73 -20.45
C LEU A 467 19.19 33.31 -19.92
N SER A 468 18.84 32.27 -20.69
CA SER A 468 19.18 30.87 -20.40
C SER A 468 20.68 30.66 -20.35
N LYS A 469 21.43 31.29 -21.27
CA LYS A 469 22.90 31.21 -21.32
C LYS A 469 23.55 31.95 -20.14
N GLU A 470 22.98 33.07 -19.73
CA GLU A 470 23.48 33.86 -18.59
C GLU A 470 23.27 33.15 -17.26
N LEU A 471 22.08 32.57 -17.03
CA LEU A 471 21.75 31.87 -15.79
C LEU A 471 22.20 30.39 -15.77
N ASN A 472 22.61 29.85 -16.91
CA ASN A 472 22.92 28.42 -17.09
C ASN A 472 21.76 27.49 -16.69
N ILE A 473 20.53 27.87 -17.07
CA ILE A 473 19.29 27.13 -16.80
C ILE A 473 18.59 26.87 -18.13
N THR A 474 18.21 25.62 -18.39
CA THR A 474 17.49 25.20 -19.61
C THR A 474 15.98 25.10 -19.37
N SER A 475 15.20 24.92 -20.44
CA SER A 475 13.75 24.76 -20.36
C SER A 475 13.31 23.57 -19.52
N ASP A 476 14.10 22.49 -19.51
CA ASP A 476 13.82 21.25 -18.77
C ASP A 476 13.63 21.52 -17.27
N HIS A 477 14.37 22.50 -16.73
CA HIS A 477 14.22 22.97 -15.36
C HIS A 477 12.77 23.40 -15.09
N TYR A 478 12.22 24.28 -15.93
CA TYR A 478 10.87 24.84 -15.77
C TYR A 478 9.77 23.85 -16.17
N GLU A 479 10.02 22.98 -17.14
CA GLU A 479 9.08 21.92 -17.54
C GLU A 479 8.81 20.95 -16.38
N SER A 480 9.82 20.73 -15.51
CA SER A 480 9.72 19.88 -14.31
C SER A 480 9.23 20.60 -13.03
N LEU A 481 9.04 21.93 -13.05
CA LEU A 481 8.50 22.66 -11.90
C LEU A 481 7.05 22.24 -11.61
N GLY A 482 6.71 22.10 -10.32
CA GLY A 482 5.41 21.56 -9.88
C GLY A 482 5.35 20.03 -9.83
N GLU A 483 6.47 19.35 -10.06
CA GLU A 483 6.66 17.98 -9.59
C GLU A 483 7.11 18.01 -8.13
N ILE A 484 6.27 17.54 -7.19
CA ILE A 484 6.79 17.17 -5.86
C ILE A 484 7.78 16.03 -6.07
N ARG A 485 9.06 16.35 -6.08
CA ARG A 485 10.12 15.39 -5.87
C ARG A 485 10.35 15.36 -4.37
N VAL A 486 9.88 14.30 -3.73
CA VAL A 486 10.31 14.00 -2.36
C VAL A 486 11.80 13.71 -2.46
N ARG A 487 12.62 14.71 -2.18
CA ARG A 487 14.06 14.53 -2.08
C ARG A 487 14.32 13.91 -0.71
N SER A 488 14.27 12.59 -0.67
CA SER A 488 14.82 11.84 0.44
C SER A 488 16.33 11.78 0.26
N GLY A 489 17.09 12.26 1.24
CA GLY A 489 18.54 12.13 1.23
C GLY A 489 19.27 13.31 1.84
N SER A 490 20.57 13.14 1.99
CA SER A 490 21.47 14.09 2.62
C SER A 490 22.30 14.80 1.54
N VAL A 491 22.43 16.13 1.60
CA VAL A 491 23.26 16.87 0.62
C VAL A 491 24.74 16.72 0.98
N SER A 492 25.59 16.48 -0.02
CA SER A 492 27.04 16.40 0.13
C SER A 492 27.73 17.67 -0.38
N PRO A 493 28.83 18.14 0.25
CA PRO A 493 29.58 19.30 -0.25
C PRO A 493 30.40 18.97 -1.51
N PHE A 494 30.57 17.69 -1.85
CA PHE A 494 31.31 17.23 -3.02
C PHE A 494 30.52 16.17 -3.78
N THR A 495 30.77 16.07 -5.08
CA THR A 495 30.44 14.87 -5.86
C THR A 495 31.51 13.81 -5.66
N ILE A 496 31.24 12.56 -6.06
CA ILE A 496 32.23 11.47 -6.04
C ILE A 496 33.47 11.87 -6.86
N ASP A 497 33.28 12.39 -8.09
CA ASP A 497 34.39 12.81 -8.95
C ASP A 497 35.25 13.92 -8.32
N ASN A 498 34.63 14.88 -7.61
CA ASN A 498 35.34 15.91 -6.88
C ASN A 498 36.23 15.35 -5.76
N LEU A 499 35.78 14.29 -5.06
CA LEU A 499 36.60 13.60 -4.05
C LEU A 499 37.70 12.75 -4.71
N LEU A 500 37.40 12.08 -5.83
CA LEU A 500 38.37 11.30 -6.58
C LEU A 500 39.50 12.16 -7.16
N GLY A 501 39.24 13.44 -7.46
CA GLY A 501 40.26 14.42 -7.87
C GLY A 501 41.18 14.94 -6.75
N LYS A 502 40.85 14.69 -5.47
CA LYS A 502 41.64 15.14 -4.29
C LYS A 502 42.64 14.09 -3.82
N SER A 503 43.70 14.51 -3.15
CA SER A 503 44.60 13.60 -2.42
C SER A 503 43.93 13.07 -1.14
N ASN A 504 44.35 11.90 -0.66
CA ASN A 504 43.81 11.31 0.58
C ASN A 504 44.04 12.23 1.79
N GLN A 505 45.17 12.94 1.83
CA GLN A 505 45.48 13.94 2.87
C GLN A 505 44.43 15.07 2.91
N GLU A 506 44.10 15.66 1.75
CA GLU A 506 43.09 16.72 1.65
C GLU A 506 41.70 16.25 2.07
N ILE A 507 41.34 15.00 1.74
CA ILE A 507 40.06 14.41 2.12
C ILE A 507 39.98 14.26 3.65
N VAL A 508 41.02 13.74 4.29
CA VAL A 508 41.08 13.57 5.75
C VAL A 508 41.01 14.91 6.47
N GLU A 509 41.75 15.92 6.01
CA GLU A 509 41.73 17.26 6.59
C GLU A 509 40.34 17.89 6.51
N TYR A 510 39.65 17.71 5.38
CA TYR A 510 38.28 18.18 5.21
C TYR A 510 37.32 17.45 6.15
N ILE A 511 37.36 16.11 6.20
CA ILE A 511 36.51 15.29 7.09
C ILE A 511 36.67 15.72 8.55
N LYS A 512 37.90 15.99 9.01
CA LYS A 512 38.17 16.37 10.42
C LYS A 512 37.70 17.77 10.78
N THR A 513 37.52 18.66 9.80
CA THR A 513 37.17 20.07 10.02
C THR A 513 35.73 20.42 9.60
N PHE A 514 35.05 19.51 8.89
CA PHE A 514 33.70 19.72 8.39
C PHE A 514 32.66 19.73 9.51
N ASN A 515 32.04 20.90 9.74
CA ASN A 515 30.99 21.09 10.72
C ASN A 515 29.81 21.89 10.10
N PRO A 516 28.85 21.21 9.46
CA PRO A 516 27.76 21.88 8.75
C PRO A 516 26.69 22.46 9.70
N GLN A 517 25.96 23.46 9.21
CA GLN A 517 24.75 23.96 9.87
C GLN A 517 23.58 23.00 9.59
N ARG A 518 22.65 22.86 10.54
CA ARG A 518 21.45 22.04 10.35
C ARG A 518 20.44 22.76 9.43
N SER A 519 20.39 22.38 8.16
CA SER A 519 19.40 22.83 7.18
C SER A 519 19.13 21.74 6.14
N PHE A 520 17.93 21.72 5.56
CA PHE A 520 17.49 20.70 4.60
C PHE A 520 18.25 20.73 3.26
N ASP A 521 18.66 21.91 2.81
CA ASP A 521 19.29 22.12 1.50
C ASP A 521 20.82 22.31 1.57
N GLU A 522 21.40 22.30 2.78
CA GLU A 522 22.82 22.51 3.01
C GLU A 522 23.58 21.18 3.10
N PRO A 523 24.89 21.16 2.76
CA PRO A 523 25.74 19.99 2.99
C PRO A 523 25.65 19.47 4.41
N SER A 524 25.61 18.15 4.58
CA SER A 524 25.42 17.47 5.86
C SER A 524 26.48 16.39 6.08
N ILE A 525 26.66 15.98 7.34
CA ILE A 525 27.61 14.91 7.69
C ILE A 525 27.22 13.61 6.99
N SER A 526 25.93 13.27 7.02
CA SER A 526 25.40 12.09 6.34
C SER A 526 25.71 12.13 4.84
N GLY A 527 25.47 13.26 4.16
CA GLY A 527 25.71 13.38 2.71
C GLY A 527 27.19 13.30 2.33
N LEU A 528 28.08 13.94 3.10
CA LEU A 528 29.52 13.79 2.89
C LEU A 528 29.97 12.35 3.15
N SER A 529 29.46 11.70 4.22
CA SER A 529 29.85 10.33 4.57
C SER A 529 29.43 9.31 3.51
N GLU A 530 28.27 9.51 2.89
CA GLU A 530 27.77 8.69 1.80
C GLU A 530 28.59 8.90 0.52
N THR A 531 28.90 10.15 0.16
CA THR A 531 29.73 10.45 -1.01
C THR A 531 31.17 9.94 -0.82
N PHE A 532 31.72 10.06 0.39
CA PHE A 532 33.02 9.52 0.73
C PHE A 532 33.04 7.99 0.60
N GLY A 533 32.03 7.30 1.15
CA GLY A 533 31.85 5.86 0.95
C GLY A 533 31.76 5.49 -0.54
N GLY A 534 30.95 6.22 -1.32
CA GLY A 534 30.83 6.00 -2.76
C GLY A 534 32.13 6.20 -3.53
N ALA A 535 32.98 7.15 -3.12
CA ALA A 535 34.31 7.33 -3.71
C ALA A 535 35.25 6.17 -3.37
N VAL A 536 35.22 5.67 -2.12
CA VAL A 536 35.98 4.47 -1.71
C VAL A 536 35.50 3.24 -2.48
N GLU A 537 34.19 3.08 -2.64
CA GLU A 537 33.63 1.97 -3.42
C GLU A 537 34.01 2.07 -4.91
N ALA A 538 34.05 3.28 -5.46
CA ALA A 538 34.41 3.54 -6.85
C ALA A 538 35.86 3.14 -7.16
N GLU A 539 36.83 3.64 -6.37
CA GLU A 539 38.28 3.50 -6.58
C GLU A 539 38.99 2.96 -5.32
N PRO A 540 38.69 1.74 -4.85
CA PRO A 540 39.10 1.27 -3.53
C PRO A 540 40.63 1.19 -3.35
N GLU A 541 41.38 0.87 -4.40
CA GLU A 541 42.84 0.78 -4.34
C GLU A 541 43.51 2.13 -4.02
N LYS A 542 42.94 3.23 -4.50
CA LYS A 542 43.41 4.60 -4.19
C LYS A 542 43.39 4.86 -2.68
N PHE A 543 42.31 4.44 -2.02
CA PHE A 543 42.12 4.67 -0.59
C PHE A 543 42.87 3.64 0.25
N ALA A 544 42.96 2.38 -0.19
CA ALA A 544 43.72 1.33 0.47
C ALA A 544 45.23 1.63 0.52
N THR A 545 45.78 2.25 -0.53
CA THR A 545 47.22 2.50 -0.66
C THR A 545 47.78 3.40 0.45
N GLU A 546 47.01 4.38 0.93
CA GLU A 546 47.40 5.33 1.98
C GLU A 546 46.37 5.33 3.13
N ILE A 547 45.79 4.15 3.42
CA ILE A 547 44.68 4.03 4.37
C ILE A 547 45.05 4.48 5.79
N GLU A 548 46.33 4.45 6.15
CA GLU A 548 46.86 4.93 7.42
C GLU A 548 46.58 6.42 7.68
N LEU A 549 46.39 7.24 6.64
CA LEU A 549 46.00 8.65 6.78
C LEU A 549 44.61 8.80 7.41
N TYR A 550 43.75 7.81 7.19
CA TYR A 550 42.38 7.77 7.71
C TYR A 550 42.31 7.23 9.15
N GLN A 551 43.45 7.07 9.83
CA GLN A 551 43.46 6.75 11.25
C GLN A 551 42.81 7.89 12.05
N ASP A 552 41.95 7.52 13.02
CA ASP A 552 41.23 8.45 13.90
C ASP A 552 40.31 9.45 13.14
N ILE A 553 39.75 9.07 12.00
CA ILE A 553 38.61 9.82 11.44
C ILE A 553 37.36 9.56 12.28
N PRO A 554 36.35 10.46 12.24
CA PRO A 554 35.13 10.27 13.01
C PRO A 554 34.38 9.00 12.63
N TYR A 555 33.62 8.44 13.59
CA TYR A 555 33.04 7.10 13.48
C TYR A 555 32.17 6.89 12.24
N ILE A 556 31.33 7.86 11.88
CA ILE A 556 30.43 7.74 10.72
C ILE A 556 31.21 7.56 9.41
N TYR A 557 32.35 8.25 9.25
CA TYR A 557 33.18 8.14 8.06
C TYR A 557 33.96 6.82 8.03
N SER A 558 34.49 6.38 9.17
CA SER A 558 35.16 5.06 9.28
C SER A 558 34.17 3.92 8.98
N TYR A 559 32.96 4.00 9.55
CA TYR A 559 31.87 3.06 9.28
C TYR A 559 31.53 3.00 7.79
N ARG A 560 31.34 4.14 7.12
CA ARG A 560 31.04 4.21 5.68
C ARG A 560 32.18 3.68 4.82
N MET A 561 33.44 4.04 5.13
CA MET A 561 34.61 3.58 4.41
C MET A 561 34.77 2.06 4.46
N LEU A 562 34.65 1.46 5.65
CA LEU A 562 34.79 0.01 5.82
C LEU A 562 33.69 -0.78 5.10
N ASN A 563 32.44 -0.29 5.16
CA ASN A 563 31.35 -0.91 4.39
C ASN A 563 31.59 -0.77 2.87
N ALA A 564 32.08 0.38 2.41
CA ALA A 564 32.38 0.62 1.00
C ALA A 564 33.48 -0.31 0.47
N PHE A 565 34.51 -0.65 1.27
CA PHE A 565 35.46 -1.70 0.90
C PHE A 565 34.79 -3.07 0.74
N GLY A 566 33.83 -3.40 1.59
CA GLY A 566 33.03 -4.64 1.49
C GLY A 566 32.19 -4.68 0.20
N GLU A 567 31.50 -3.59 -0.12
CA GLU A 567 30.72 -3.46 -1.36
C GLU A 567 31.59 -3.49 -2.61
N ALA A 568 32.72 -2.80 -2.61
CA ALA A 568 33.70 -2.87 -3.70
C ALA A 568 34.20 -4.30 -3.92
N TRP A 569 34.47 -5.03 -2.84
CA TRP A 569 34.89 -6.43 -2.91
C TRP A 569 33.79 -7.33 -3.50
N LYS A 570 32.52 -7.17 -3.08
CA LYS A 570 31.36 -7.88 -3.65
C LYS A 570 31.22 -7.63 -5.16
N GLN A 571 31.56 -6.42 -5.61
CA GLN A 571 31.60 -6.04 -7.03
C GLN A 571 32.86 -6.49 -7.77
N GLN A 572 33.67 -7.37 -7.17
CA GLN A 572 34.89 -7.93 -7.75
C GLN A 572 35.99 -6.88 -8.03
N LYS A 573 35.97 -5.73 -7.34
CA LYS A 573 37.08 -4.78 -7.37
C LYS A 573 38.20 -5.26 -6.46
N THR A 574 39.44 -4.94 -6.83
CA THR A 574 40.64 -5.34 -6.08
C THR A 574 41.24 -4.16 -5.34
N PHE A 575 41.78 -4.42 -4.16
CA PHE A 575 42.57 -3.47 -3.39
C PHE A 575 43.54 -4.20 -2.45
N ASP A 576 44.52 -3.48 -1.89
CA ASP A 576 45.49 -4.01 -0.93
C ASP A 576 44.82 -4.40 0.42
N TRP A 577 44.40 -5.66 0.50
CA TRP A 577 43.81 -6.26 1.71
C TRP A 577 44.75 -6.22 2.91
N GLU A 578 46.07 -6.35 2.71
CA GLU A 578 47.01 -6.37 3.82
C GLU A 578 46.99 -5.03 4.57
N LYS A 579 47.04 -3.92 3.82
CA LYS A 579 46.93 -2.57 4.39
C LYS A 579 45.59 -2.32 5.08
N VAL A 580 44.48 -2.73 4.45
CA VAL A 580 43.14 -2.55 5.04
C VAL A 580 42.99 -3.33 6.34
N LEU A 581 43.49 -4.57 6.40
CA LEU A 581 43.47 -5.35 7.64
C LEU A 581 44.42 -4.78 8.71
N GLN A 582 45.58 -4.25 8.34
CA GLN A 582 46.48 -3.56 9.26
C GLN A 582 45.84 -2.28 9.83
N TYR A 583 45.09 -1.52 9.03
CA TYR A 583 44.28 -0.39 9.48
C TYR A 583 43.23 -0.82 10.51
N CYS A 584 42.50 -1.90 10.22
CA CYS A 584 41.51 -2.45 11.16
C CYS A 584 42.16 -2.85 12.49
N LEU A 585 43.29 -3.57 12.44
CA LEU A 585 44.03 -4.00 13.62
C LEU A 585 44.54 -2.80 14.45
N THR A 586 45.10 -1.79 13.79
CA THR A 586 45.61 -0.58 14.44
C THR A 586 44.50 0.20 15.11
N THR A 587 43.35 0.33 14.43
CA THR A 587 42.14 0.97 14.96
C THR A 587 41.65 0.25 16.22
N LEU A 588 41.54 -1.07 16.20
CA LEU A 588 41.08 -1.87 17.34
C LEU A 588 42.04 -1.89 18.53
N LYS A 589 43.32 -1.59 18.32
CA LYS A 589 44.34 -1.48 19.40
C LYS A 589 44.46 -0.06 19.97
N SER A 590 43.87 0.95 19.31
CA SER A 590 43.97 2.35 19.73
C SER A 590 43.06 2.64 20.94
N PRO A 591 43.58 3.10 22.08
CA PRO A 591 42.73 3.52 23.21
C PRO A 591 41.81 4.68 22.85
N LYS A 592 42.27 5.57 21.95
CA LYS A 592 41.51 6.73 21.47
C LYS A 592 40.31 6.32 20.63
N PHE A 593 40.37 5.19 19.93
CA PHE A 593 39.21 4.69 19.18
C PHE A 593 38.03 4.35 20.10
N TYR A 594 38.30 3.88 21.32
CA TYR A 594 37.26 3.59 22.31
C TYR A 594 36.94 4.80 23.22
N SER A 595 37.63 5.92 23.07
CA SER A 595 37.23 7.17 23.73
C SER A 595 36.13 7.85 22.92
N GLU A 596 35.33 8.69 23.55
CA GLU A 596 34.23 9.40 22.88
C GLU A 596 34.70 10.57 21.99
N GLU A 597 36.01 10.69 21.75
CA GLU A 597 36.65 11.80 21.01
C GLU A 597 36.38 11.77 19.50
N LEU A 598 35.99 10.62 18.94
CA LEU A 598 35.71 10.47 17.49
C LEU A 598 34.23 10.62 17.14
N LYS A 599 33.40 11.01 18.12
CA LYS A 599 32.00 11.41 17.89
C LYS A 599 31.94 12.82 17.30
N ILE A 600 30.91 13.06 16.48
CA ILE A 600 30.56 14.40 16.02
C ILE A 600 29.21 14.77 16.62
N GLU A 601 29.10 15.97 17.20
CA GLU A 601 27.88 16.45 17.87
C GLU A 601 26.68 16.59 16.91
N ASN A 602 26.95 16.99 15.67
CA ASN A 602 25.95 17.22 14.62
C ASN A 602 25.76 16.00 13.67
N ASP A 603 26.16 14.80 14.07
CA ASP A 603 25.87 13.57 13.31
C ASP A 603 24.46 13.06 13.62
N ASP A 604 23.58 13.08 12.61
CA ASP A 604 22.19 12.59 12.71
C ASP A 604 22.10 11.09 13.02
N TRP A 605 23.14 10.32 12.68
CA TRP A 605 23.18 8.87 12.91
C TRP A 605 23.73 8.52 14.30
N HIS A 606 24.33 9.48 15.01
CA HIS A 606 24.98 9.29 16.30
C HIS A 606 25.92 8.08 16.33
N ALA A 607 26.75 7.93 15.28
CA ALA A 607 27.64 6.79 15.11
C ALA A 607 28.61 6.64 16.31
N LYS A 608 28.86 5.39 16.71
CA LYS A 608 29.73 5.04 17.84
C LYS A 608 30.79 4.04 17.42
N SER A 609 31.80 3.84 18.25
CA SER A 609 32.86 2.83 18.04
C SER A 609 32.30 1.44 17.75
N ASP A 610 31.20 1.04 18.41
CA ASP A 610 30.54 -0.26 18.21
C ASP A 610 30.10 -0.48 16.75
N TRP A 611 29.65 0.56 16.04
CA TRP A 611 29.27 0.45 14.63
C TRP A 611 30.47 0.18 13.73
N VAL A 612 31.60 0.82 14.04
CA VAL A 612 32.87 0.60 13.32
C VAL A 612 33.41 -0.80 13.60
N VAL A 613 33.32 -1.30 14.84
CA VAL A 613 33.65 -2.70 15.17
C VAL A 613 32.79 -3.65 14.33
N GLY A 614 31.48 -3.39 14.25
CA GLY A 614 30.55 -4.15 13.42
C GLY A 614 30.89 -4.12 11.93
N SER A 615 31.33 -2.99 11.38
CA SER A 615 31.74 -2.88 9.97
C SER A 615 33.09 -3.55 9.69
N ILE A 616 34.05 -3.52 10.62
CA ILE A 616 35.29 -4.32 10.51
C ILE A 616 34.95 -5.82 10.44
N ALA A 617 34.09 -6.30 11.33
CA ALA A 617 33.67 -7.69 11.32
C ALA A 617 32.90 -8.07 10.03
N HIS A 618 32.04 -7.19 9.54
CA HIS A 618 31.33 -7.41 8.29
C HIS A 618 32.27 -7.42 7.08
N LEU A 619 33.27 -6.52 7.04
CA LEU A 619 34.30 -6.51 6.00
C LEU A 619 35.12 -7.81 5.98
N LEU A 620 35.48 -8.35 7.15
CA LEU A 620 36.12 -9.67 7.24
C LEU A 620 35.23 -10.78 6.68
N THR A 621 33.94 -10.75 7.01
CA THR A 621 32.94 -11.69 6.46
C THR A 621 32.92 -11.60 4.93
N ASP A 622 32.84 -10.40 4.38
CA ASP A 622 32.85 -10.18 2.93
C ASP A 622 34.13 -10.70 2.26
N GLY A 623 35.27 -10.54 2.92
CA GLY A 623 36.57 -11.03 2.44
C GLY A 623 36.80 -12.54 2.57
N LEU A 624 35.97 -13.27 3.32
CA LEU A 624 36.20 -14.70 3.66
C LEU A 624 35.06 -15.65 3.25
N GLN A 625 33.82 -15.17 3.18
CA GLN A 625 32.65 -16.06 3.06
C GLN A 625 32.56 -16.83 1.72
N ASN A 626 33.20 -16.32 0.66
CA ASN A 626 33.20 -16.94 -0.66
C ASN A 626 34.62 -17.42 -1.04
N ASP A 627 34.88 -18.72 -0.94
CA ASP A 627 36.21 -19.30 -1.20
C ASP A 627 36.76 -19.01 -2.61
N LYS A 628 35.90 -18.72 -3.60
CA LYS A 628 36.34 -18.36 -4.97
C LYS A 628 36.80 -16.92 -5.09
N HIS A 629 36.40 -16.06 -4.16
CA HIS A 629 36.64 -14.63 -4.15
C HIS A 629 36.91 -14.17 -2.72
N ALA A 630 37.87 -14.85 -2.08
CA ALA A 630 38.40 -14.51 -0.77
C ALA A 630 39.80 -13.89 -0.91
N PHE A 631 40.23 -13.12 0.08
CA PHE A 631 41.60 -12.60 0.08
C PHE A 631 42.65 -13.71 0.27
N ASP A 632 43.93 -13.43 -0.03
CA ASP A 632 45.01 -14.43 0.02
C ASP A 632 45.09 -15.08 1.41
N ILE A 633 45.12 -16.42 1.44
CA ILE A 633 45.21 -17.25 2.65
C ILE A 633 46.37 -16.88 3.57
N LYS A 634 47.43 -16.24 3.03
CA LYS A 634 48.56 -15.71 3.81
C LYS A 634 48.14 -14.64 4.82
N LEU A 635 47.00 -13.98 4.63
CA LEU A 635 46.46 -12.95 5.52
C LEU A 635 45.63 -13.52 6.67
N LEU A 636 45.39 -14.84 6.71
CA LEU A 636 44.65 -15.47 7.81
C LEU A 636 45.22 -15.22 9.21
N PRO A 637 46.55 -15.20 9.46
CA PRO A 637 47.07 -14.84 10.77
C PRO A 637 46.65 -13.43 11.23
N LEU A 638 46.60 -12.47 10.29
CA LEU A 638 46.19 -11.10 10.57
C LEU A 638 44.67 -11.03 10.83
N ALA A 639 43.86 -11.69 10.00
CA ALA A 639 42.42 -11.81 10.21
C ALA A 639 42.09 -12.47 11.55
N LYS A 640 42.83 -13.51 11.95
CA LYS A 640 42.70 -14.17 13.25
C LYS A 640 42.88 -13.20 14.40
N GLU A 641 43.95 -12.41 14.37
CA GLU A 641 44.24 -11.44 15.44
C GLU A 641 43.13 -10.40 15.59
N ILE A 642 42.60 -9.89 14.48
CA ILE A 642 41.47 -8.95 14.45
C ILE A 642 40.23 -9.60 15.09
N VAL A 643 39.85 -10.79 14.64
CA VAL A 643 38.71 -11.54 15.19
C VAL A 643 38.88 -11.80 16.69
N GLN A 644 40.08 -12.20 17.13
CA GLN A 644 40.37 -12.46 18.53
C GLN A 644 40.15 -11.21 19.40
N ILE A 645 40.60 -10.03 18.94
CA ILE A 645 40.39 -8.76 19.65
C ILE A 645 38.90 -8.42 19.72
N ILE A 646 38.17 -8.51 18.60
CA ILE A 646 36.75 -8.17 18.54
C ILE A 646 35.95 -9.07 19.48
N VAL A 647 36.07 -10.39 19.32
CA VAL A 647 35.24 -11.36 20.05
C VAL A 647 35.55 -11.39 21.55
N SER A 648 36.81 -11.24 21.94
CA SER A 648 37.20 -11.20 23.37
C SER A 648 36.53 -10.04 24.12
N ASN A 649 36.32 -8.91 23.43
CA ASN A 649 35.75 -7.69 23.98
C ASN A 649 34.22 -7.62 23.90
N LEU A 650 33.54 -8.60 23.28
CA LEU A 650 32.08 -8.63 23.23
C LEU A 650 31.49 -8.72 24.64
N LYS A 651 30.39 -7.98 24.82
CA LYS A 651 29.60 -7.91 26.04
C LYS A 651 28.15 -8.32 25.74
N PRO A 652 27.43 -8.92 26.70
CA PRO A 652 26.00 -9.16 26.56
C PRO A 652 25.23 -7.85 26.38
N VAL A 653 24.39 -7.80 25.35
CA VAL A 653 23.41 -6.74 25.11
C VAL A 653 22.08 -7.45 24.90
N ASP A 654 21.02 -6.99 25.56
CA ASP A 654 19.69 -7.59 25.44
C ASP A 654 18.64 -6.52 25.12
N ASP A 655 18.63 -6.12 23.86
CA ASP A 655 17.72 -5.13 23.27
C ASP A 655 16.79 -5.77 22.21
N LEU A 656 16.76 -7.11 22.11
CA LEU A 656 15.98 -7.85 21.12
C LEU A 656 14.49 -7.48 21.15
N LYS A 657 13.91 -7.36 22.35
CA LYS A 657 12.51 -6.98 22.55
C LYS A 657 12.22 -5.54 22.11
N GLU A 658 13.15 -4.64 22.36
CA GLU A 658 13.02 -3.22 22.01
C GLU A 658 13.08 -3.02 20.49
N ARG A 659 13.90 -3.81 19.79
CA ARG A 659 14.04 -3.74 18.33
C ARG A 659 12.89 -4.37 17.54
N ASN A 660 12.06 -5.21 18.17
CA ASN A 660 10.92 -5.90 17.54
C ASN A 660 11.31 -6.66 16.24
N MET A 661 12.45 -7.35 16.24
CA MET A 661 12.95 -8.16 15.10
C MET A 661 12.88 -9.66 15.42
N ASP A 662 12.89 -10.52 14.39
CA ASP A 662 13.15 -11.96 14.57
C ASP A 662 14.64 -12.24 14.83
N TYR A 663 14.96 -13.38 15.43
CA TYR A 663 16.32 -13.73 15.86
C TYR A 663 17.38 -13.63 14.74
N PRO A 664 17.14 -14.16 13.51
CA PRO A 664 18.12 -14.03 12.43
C PRO A 664 18.36 -12.57 12.04
N THR A 665 17.30 -11.77 11.86
CA THR A 665 17.43 -10.34 11.50
C THR A 665 18.12 -9.55 12.60
N TYR A 666 17.81 -9.83 13.87
CA TYR A 666 18.50 -9.23 15.00
C TYR A 666 20.00 -9.49 14.92
N SER A 667 20.40 -10.75 14.76
CA SER A 667 21.83 -11.10 14.78
C SER A 667 22.59 -10.57 13.57
N LEU A 668 21.97 -10.50 12.40
CA LEU A 668 22.55 -9.86 11.22
C LEU A 668 22.80 -8.35 11.43
N ASN A 669 22.01 -7.69 12.29
CA ASN A 669 22.10 -6.25 12.55
C ASN A 669 22.85 -5.90 13.84
N SER A 670 23.15 -6.86 14.71
CA SER A 670 23.89 -6.63 15.95
C SER A 670 25.41 -6.66 15.72
N THR A 671 26.16 -5.92 16.52
CA THR A 671 27.64 -5.96 16.46
C THR A 671 28.17 -7.32 16.89
N ALA A 672 27.58 -7.94 17.91
CA ALA A 672 27.95 -9.28 18.35
C ALA A 672 27.72 -10.33 17.26
N GLY A 673 26.57 -10.31 16.58
CA GLY A 673 26.27 -11.24 15.49
C GLY A 673 27.19 -11.06 14.29
N LYS A 674 27.47 -9.82 13.86
CA LYS A 674 28.48 -9.54 12.82
C LYS A 674 29.88 -10.05 13.21
N SER A 675 30.28 -9.81 14.46
CA SER A 675 31.58 -10.22 15.02
C SER A 675 31.75 -11.74 15.06
N LEU A 676 30.73 -12.45 15.54
CA LEU A 676 30.73 -13.90 15.61
C LEU A 676 30.62 -14.53 14.23
N ARG A 677 29.90 -13.90 13.29
CA ARG A 677 29.87 -14.32 11.89
C ARG A 677 31.26 -14.22 11.25
N ALA A 678 32.02 -13.16 11.52
CA ALA A 678 33.40 -13.03 11.07
C ALA A 678 34.32 -14.14 11.62
N LEU A 679 34.19 -14.44 12.92
CA LEU A 679 34.90 -15.57 13.55
C LEU A 679 34.58 -16.90 12.87
N PHE A 680 33.31 -17.08 12.53
CA PHE A 680 32.82 -18.29 11.91
C PHE A 680 33.30 -18.44 10.46
N ASP A 681 33.20 -17.39 9.65
CA ASP A 681 33.69 -17.40 8.26
C ASP A 681 35.21 -17.54 8.19
N TYR A 682 35.96 -16.94 9.13
CA TYR A 682 37.40 -17.23 9.32
C TYR A 682 37.65 -18.73 9.52
N SER A 683 36.93 -19.35 10.46
CA SER A 683 37.10 -20.75 10.80
C SER A 683 36.78 -21.66 9.61
N LEU A 684 35.69 -21.37 8.90
CA LEU A 684 35.26 -22.12 7.72
C LEU A 684 36.24 -21.99 6.55
N HIS A 685 36.66 -20.78 6.22
CA HIS A 685 37.58 -20.53 5.13
C HIS A 685 38.92 -21.23 5.36
N ARG A 686 39.47 -21.11 6.58
CA ARG A 686 40.67 -21.83 6.99
C ARG A 686 40.49 -23.35 6.83
N ALA A 687 39.40 -23.89 7.38
CA ALA A 687 39.13 -25.32 7.36
C ALA A 687 39.02 -25.87 5.92
N ARG A 688 38.31 -25.17 5.03
CA ARG A 688 38.11 -25.61 3.63
C ARG A 688 39.37 -25.57 2.77
N ASN A 689 40.31 -24.67 3.10
CA ASN A 689 41.54 -24.52 2.33
C ASN A 689 42.72 -25.35 2.87
N LEU A 690 42.75 -25.65 4.17
CA LEU A 690 43.87 -26.37 4.80
C LEU A 690 43.57 -27.84 5.11
N PHE A 691 42.30 -28.24 5.12
CA PHE A 691 41.89 -29.59 5.51
C PHE A 691 40.97 -30.21 4.45
N LYS A 692 40.98 -31.54 4.37
CA LYS A 692 39.98 -32.31 3.62
C LYS A 692 38.71 -32.44 4.44
N ARG A 693 37.60 -32.82 3.78
CA ARG A 693 36.28 -32.93 4.42
C ARG A 693 36.25 -33.96 5.54
N GLU A 694 36.99 -35.06 5.39
CA GLU A 694 37.11 -36.18 6.33
C GLU A 694 38.07 -35.93 7.50
N ASP A 695 38.89 -34.87 7.44
CA ASP A 695 39.86 -34.59 8.49
C ASP A 695 39.17 -34.20 9.81
N LYS A 696 39.73 -34.64 10.93
CA LYS A 696 39.32 -34.22 12.28
C LYS A 696 40.08 -32.95 12.69
N GLU A 697 39.61 -32.30 13.76
CA GLU A 697 40.30 -31.15 14.38
C GLU A 697 40.46 -29.93 13.43
N LYS A 698 39.46 -29.71 12.55
CA LYS A 698 39.47 -28.59 11.60
C LYS A 698 39.35 -27.23 12.30
N TRP A 699 38.66 -27.20 13.44
CA TRP A 699 38.42 -26.00 14.21
C TRP A 699 39.55 -25.75 15.21
N GLU A 700 40.23 -24.60 15.08
CA GLU A 700 41.33 -24.25 15.98
C GLU A 700 40.86 -24.09 17.43
N THR A 701 41.59 -24.68 18.36
CA THR A 701 41.21 -24.74 19.78
C THR A 701 41.05 -23.36 20.42
N ASP A 702 41.90 -22.41 20.09
CA ASP A 702 41.84 -21.06 20.65
C ASP A 702 40.66 -20.25 20.08
N VAL A 703 40.34 -20.42 18.79
CA VAL A 703 39.17 -19.79 18.16
C VAL A 703 37.87 -20.42 18.64
N LYS A 704 37.84 -21.75 18.77
CA LYS A 704 36.74 -22.49 19.39
C LYS A 704 36.47 -21.99 20.81
N SER A 705 37.52 -21.82 21.62
CA SER A 705 37.38 -21.32 22.99
C SER A 705 36.76 -19.93 23.06
N LEU A 706 37.03 -19.04 22.10
CA LEU A 706 36.38 -17.73 22.04
C LEU A 706 34.86 -17.84 21.84
N PHE A 707 34.43 -18.74 20.96
CA PHE A 707 33.00 -18.98 20.74
C PHE A 707 32.34 -19.59 21.98
N GLU A 708 33.00 -20.56 22.63
CA GLU A 708 32.51 -21.15 23.88
C GLU A 708 32.41 -20.11 25.02
N GLN A 709 33.37 -19.19 25.12
CA GLN A 709 33.32 -18.09 26.09
C GLN A 709 32.15 -17.13 25.81
N THR A 710 31.81 -16.90 24.54
CA THR A 710 30.62 -16.11 24.16
C THR A 710 29.34 -16.75 24.68
N LEU A 711 29.19 -18.07 24.54
CA LEU A 711 28.04 -18.80 25.08
C LEU A 711 28.01 -18.73 26.62
N GLN A 712 29.16 -18.91 27.28
CA GLN A 712 29.28 -18.80 28.74
C GLN A 712 28.94 -17.40 29.27
N LYS A 713 29.22 -16.35 28.50
CA LYS A 713 28.84 -14.96 28.82
C LYS A 713 27.35 -14.70 28.63
N GLY A 714 26.57 -15.61 28.03
CA GLY A 714 25.15 -15.41 27.75
C GLY A 714 24.87 -14.40 26.64
N ILE A 715 25.81 -14.25 25.68
CA ILE A 715 25.64 -13.39 24.51
C ILE A 715 24.70 -14.09 23.53
N ILE A 716 23.51 -13.51 23.31
CA ILE A 716 22.40 -14.19 22.65
C ILE A 716 22.72 -14.56 21.20
N ASP A 717 23.49 -13.73 20.50
CA ASP A 717 23.93 -13.97 19.12
C ASP A 717 24.70 -15.28 18.94
N GLY A 718 25.45 -15.72 19.95
CA GLY A 718 26.15 -17.01 19.91
C GLY A 718 25.17 -18.17 19.70
N PHE A 719 24.09 -18.20 20.49
CA PHE A 719 23.05 -19.20 20.40
C PHE A 719 22.31 -19.12 19.05
N ILE A 720 21.98 -17.90 18.58
CA ILE A 720 21.32 -17.69 17.27
C ILE A 720 22.20 -18.26 16.15
N LEU A 721 23.50 -17.98 16.16
CA LEU A 721 24.44 -18.45 15.12
C LEU A 721 24.63 -19.96 15.14
N GLU A 722 24.70 -20.61 16.32
CA GLU A 722 24.76 -22.07 16.41
C GLU A 722 23.58 -22.74 15.71
N GLY A 723 22.38 -22.19 15.90
CA GLY A 723 21.19 -22.64 15.19
C GLY A 723 21.25 -22.34 13.70
N MET A 724 21.47 -21.07 13.34
CA MET A 724 21.40 -20.58 11.96
C MET A 724 22.44 -21.24 11.03
N TYR A 725 23.61 -21.60 11.56
CA TYR A 725 24.72 -22.21 10.82
C TYR A 725 25.07 -23.62 11.29
N PHE A 726 24.10 -24.37 11.82
CA PHE A 726 24.30 -25.71 12.37
C PHE A 726 25.06 -26.67 11.43
N GLU A 727 24.74 -26.67 10.13
CA GLU A 727 25.41 -27.55 9.14
C GLU A 727 26.89 -27.21 8.97
N GLN A 728 27.24 -25.93 9.05
CA GLN A 728 28.60 -25.45 8.93
C GLN A 728 29.40 -25.76 10.21
N PHE A 729 28.76 -25.69 11.39
CA PHE A 729 29.37 -26.21 12.62
C PHE A 729 29.60 -27.72 12.56
N CYS A 730 28.67 -28.50 11.98
CA CYS A 730 28.88 -29.94 11.74
C CYS A 730 30.13 -30.22 10.89
N PHE A 731 30.44 -29.35 9.93
CA PHE A 731 31.64 -29.48 9.10
C PHE A 731 32.93 -29.20 9.90
N LEU A 732 32.91 -28.20 10.78
CA LEU A 732 34.03 -27.82 11.64
C LEU A 732 34.30 -28.85 12.74
N ASP A 733 33.26 -29.23 13.49
CA ASP A 733 33.33 -30.13 14.63
C ASP A 733 31.94 -30.74 14.93
N TYR A 734 31.65 -31.91 14.34
CA TYR A 734 30.37 -32.61 14.47
C TYR A 734 30.06 -33.05 15.90
N ASP A 735 31.05 -33.60 16.60
CA ASP A 735 30.89 -34.12 17.95
C ASP A 735 30.56 -32.97 18.92
N TRP A 736 31.25 -31.84 18.78
CA TRP A 736 30.97 -30.66 19.61
C TRP A 736 29.58 -30.09 19.38
N ILE A 737 29.17 -29.82 18.14
CA ILE A 737 27.87 -29.16 17.91
C ILE A 737 26.71 -30.06 18.33
N THR A 738 26.81 -31.37 18.09
CA THR A 738 25.76 -32.30 18.54
C THR A 738 25.70 -32.44 20.06
N GLU A 739 26.82 -32.28 20.77
CA GLU A 739 26.83 -32.14 22.23
C GLU A 739 26.20 -30.82 22.68
N GLN A 740 26.46 -29.70 21.99
CA GLN A 740 25.82 -28.41 22.29
C GLN A 740 24.31 -28.47 22.11
N VAL A 741 23.80 -29.08 21.04
CA VAL A 741 22.34 -29.27 20.86
C VAL A 741 21.74 -29.95 22.08
N LYS A 742 22.34 -31.05 22.54
CA LYS A 742 21.87 -31.78 23.74
C LYS A 742 21.88 -30.89 24.99
N LYS A 743 22.94 -30.09 25.18
CA LYS A 743 23.04 -29.14 26.31
C LYS A 743 21.97 -28.06 26.24
N HIS A 744 21.70 -27.51 25.05
CA HIS A 744 20.71 -26.46 24.86
C HIS A 744 19.30 -26.87 25.23
N TYR A 745 18.99 -28.17 25.21
CA TYR A 745 17.69 -28.66 25.67
C TYR A 745 17.44 -28.31 27.16
N GLU A 746 18.49 -28.27 27.97
CA GLU A 746 18.44 -27.91 29.40
C GLU A 746 18.64 -26.41 29.65
N SER A 747 18.88 -25.61 28.61
CA SER A 747 19.03 -24.15 28.73
C SER A 747 17.71 -23.47 29.09
N GLU A 748 17.85 -22.34 29.77
CA GLU A 748 16.78 -21.38 30.03
C GLU A 748 16.10 -20.92 28.73
N ASP A 749 14.84 -20.50 28.82
CA ASP A 749 14.01 -20.17 27.65
C ASP A 749 14.65 -19.09 26.76
N ARG A 750 15.35 -18.12 27.35
CA ARG A 750 16.00 -17.03 26.61
C ARG A 750 17.02 -17.56 25.59
N GLU A 751 17.99 -18.33 26.06
CA GLU A 751 19.05 -18.92 25.25
C GLU A 751 18.52 -20.02 24.33
N TRP A 752 17.62 -20.87 24.84
CA TRP A 752 17.01 -21.94 24.05
C TRP A 752 16.18 -21.41 22.89
N LEU A 753 15.37 -20.36 23.10
CA LEU A 753 14.59 -19.72 22.03
C LEU A 753 15.48 -19.03 21.00
N ALA A 754 16.61 -18.46 21.41
CA ALA A 754 17.57 -17.89 20.49
C ALA A 754 18.21 -18.95 19.58
N PHE A 755 18.65 -20.07 20.18
CA PHE A 755 19.15 -21.22 19.44
C PHE A 755 18.11 -21.79 18.48
N MET A 756 16.89 -22.07 18.98
CA MET A 756 15.82 -22.62 18.16
C MET A 756 15.31 -21.64 17.10
N GLY A 757 15.29 -20.33 17.40
CA GLY A 757 14.93 -19.27 16.47
C GLY A 757 15.92 -19.16 15.31
N GLY A 758 17.22 -19.28 15.59
CA GLY A 758 18.25 -19.41 14.57
C GLY A 758 18.11 -20.71 13.76
N PHE A 759 17.92 -21.85 14.45
CA PHE A 759 17.84 -23.15 13.79
C PHE A 759 16.62 -23.30 12.88
N ALA A 760 15.46 -22.81 13.32
CA ALA A 760 14.22 -22.86 12.57
C ALA A 760 14.23 -21.98 11.30
N PHE A 761 15.17 -21.04 11.20
CA PHE A 761 15.42 -20.29 9.97
C PHE A 761 16.15 -21.11 8.90
N GLY A 762 16.94 -22.11 9.31
CA GLY A 762 17.77 -22.94 8.46
C GLY A 762 17.06 -24.13 7.82
N ARG A 763 17.83 -25.15 7.43
CA ARG A 763 17.32 -26.40 6.87
C ARG A 763 16.97 -27.40 7.97
N PRO A 764 15.96 -28.26 7.76
CA PRO A 764 15.67 -29.32 8.71
C PRO A 764 16.82 -30.35 8.77
N PRO A 765 17.00 -31.03 9.93
CA PRO A 765 17.90 -32.17 10.09
C PRO A 765 17.87 -33.16 8.91
N TYR A 766 18.95 -33.19 8.14
CA TYR A 766 19.00 -33.91 6.85
C TYR A 766 19.20 -35.43 6.98
N ASN A 767 19.36 -35.97 8.19
CA ASN A 767 19.47 -37.41 8.43
C ASN A 767 18.77 -37.81 9.75
N LYS A 768 18.54 -39.11 9.92
CA LYS A 768 17.79 -39.66 11.06
C LYS A 768 18.49 -39.49 12.41
N GLU A 769 19.82 -39.47 12.44
CA GLU A 769 20.61 -39.25 13.65
C GLU A 769 20.39 -37.83 14.19
N LEU A 770 20.56 -36.83 13.33
CA LEU A 770 20.32 -35.43 13.66
C LEU A 770 18.86 -35.17 14.02
N TYR A 771 17.91 -35.75 13.28
CA TYR A 771 16.50 -35.69 13.64
C TYR A 771 16.27 -36.23 15.06
N THR A 772 16.91 -37.33 15.45
CA THR A 772 16.78 -37.91 16.79
C THR A 772 17.34 -36.99 17.87
N ILE A 773 18.47 -36.31 17.59
CA ILE A 773 19.08 -35.34 18.51
C ILE A 773 18.19 -34.11 18.72
N PHE A 774 17.58 -33.60 17.64
CA PHE A 774 16.70 -32.43 17.72
C PHE A 774 15.27 -32.74 18.15
N TYR A 775 14.84 -34.02 18.12
CA TYR A 775 13.47 -34.43 18.46
C TYR A 775 12.96 -33.81 19.78
N PRO A 776 13.70 -33.84 20.90
CA PRO A 776 13.24 -33.25 22.15
C PRO A 776 13.01 -31.74 22.07
N HIS A 777 13.77 -31.02 21.24
CA HIS A 777 13.59 -29.57 21.07
C HIS A 777 12.31 -29.24 20.31
N TYR A 778 12.01 -30.01 19.26
CA TYR A 778 10.75 -29.88 18.53
C TYR A 778 9.56 -30.22 19.42
N GLU A 779 9.69 -31.28 20.23
CA GLU A 779 8.67 -31.66 21.20
C GLU A 779 8.45 -30.56 22.24
N ARG A 780 9.51 -30.01 22.84
CA ARG A 780 9.44 -28.86 23.76
C ARG A 780 8.77 -27.64 23.11
N ALA A 781 9.06 -27.35 21.84
CA ALA A 781 8.44 -26.22 21.14
C ALA A 781 6.94 -26.43 20.90
N ILE A 782 6.52 -27.65 20.55
CA ILE A 782 5.12 -28.01 20.33
C ILE A 782 4.34 -28.01 21.64
N ASP A 783 4.87 -28.67 22.67
CA ASP A 783 4.19 -28.85 23.95
C ASP A 783 4.00 -27.53 24.72
N ASN A 784 4.82 -26.50 24.42
CA ASN A 784 4.73 -25.16 25.02
C ASN A 784 4.14 -24.08 24.08
N ASP A 785 3.54 -24.43 22.94
CA ASP A 785 2.99 -23.51 21.91
C ASP A 785 3.96 -22.36 21.54
N VAL A 786 5.24 -22.68 21.38
CA VAL A 786 6.29 -21.69 21.11
C VAL A 786 6.14 -21.08 19.72
N ARG A 787 6.06 -19.76 19.65
CA ARG A 787 5.99 -19.01 18.38
C ARG A 787 7.34 -18.42 18.01
N LEU A 788 8.08 -19.13 17.16
CA LEU A 788 9.28 -18.61 16.52
C LEU A 788 8.84 -17.66 15.40
N LYS A 789 8.89 -16.34 15.65
CA LYS A 789 8.66 -15.32 14.61
C LYS A 789 9.74 -15.47 13.54
N THR A 790 9.34 -15.56 12.28
CA THR A 790 10.23 -15.55 11.12
C THR A 790 9.64 -14.64 10.04
N ASN A 791 10.43 -13.70 9.52
CA ASN A 791 10.01 -12.80 8.43
C ASN A 791 10.08 -13.47 7.04
N SER A 792 10.36 -14.78 6.99
CA SER A 792 10.54 -15.59 5.77
C SER A 792 9.67 -16.86 5.86
N ASN A 793 9.42 -17.56 4.75
CA ASN A 793 8.70 -18.86 4.71
C ASN A 793 9.43 -20.02 5.44
N ASN A 794 10.30 -19.71 6.41
CA ASN A 794 11.08 -20.65 7.22
C ASN A 794 10.44 -20.81 8.61
N GLY A 795 10.66 -21.94 9.28
CA GLY A 795 10.13 -22.17 10.64
C GLY A 795 9.81 -23.63 10.95
N LEU A 796 9.25 -23.86 12.15
CA LEU A 796 8.86 -25.18 12.66
C LEU A 796 7.97 -25.96 11.67
N VAL A 797 7.01 -25.27 11.05
CA VAL A 797 6.09 -25.85 10.05
C VAL A 797 6.84 -26.45 8.86
N ASN A 798 7.85 -25.75 8.32
CA ASN A 798 8.65 -26.24 7.21
C ASN A 798 9.40 -27.52 7.61
N HIS A 799 10.02 -27.53 8.80
CA HIS A 799 10.75 -28.69 9.32
C HIS A 799 9.83 -29.91 9.51
N LEU A 800 8.67 -29.73 10.15
CA LEU A 800 7.70 -30.81 10.33
C LEU A 800 7.18 -31.37 9.00
N THR A 801 6.96 -30.50 8.02
CA THR A 801 6.57 -30.90 6.66
C THR A 801 7.66 -31.76 6.01
N ALA A 802 8.92 -31.32 6.09
CA ALA A 802 10.05 -32.07 5.55
C ALA A 802 10.19 -33.45 6.20
N PHE A 803 10.08 -33.55 7.53
CA PHE A 803 10.16 -34.84 8.23
C PHE A 803 9.05 -35.81 7.84
N TYR A 804 7.86 -35.30 7.56
CA TYR A 804 6.76 -36.11 7.07
C TYR A 804 7.03 -36.60 5.64
N PHE A 805 7.48 -35.71 4.75
CA PHE A 805 7.83 -36.09 3.37
C PHE A 805 9.02 -37.07 3.32
N TRP A 806 9.96 -36.97 4.24
CA TRP A 806 11.10 -37.90 4.39
C TRP A 806 10.76 -39.17 5.18
N LYS A 807 9.49 -39.36 5.59
CA LYS A 807 9.00 -40.53 6.34
C LYS A 807 9.69 -40.74 7.69
N TYR A 808 10.22 -39.69 8.30
CA TYR A 808 10.69 -39.72 9.70
C TYR A 808 9.51 -39.67 10.68
N GLU A 809 8.44 -38.99 10.26
CA GLU A 809 7.17 -38.85 10.98
C GLU A 809 6.07 -39.69 10.32
N THR A 810 5.06 -40.05 11.11
CA THR A 810 3.84 -40.75 10.64
C THR A 810 2.65 -40.22 11.43
N LEU A 811 1.46 -40.29 10.86
CA LEU A 811 0.22 -39.95 11.57
C LEU A 811 -0.29 -41.06 12.51
N ALA A 812 0.26 -42.27 12.38
CA ALA A 812 -0.13 -43.43 13.19
C ALA A 812 0.58 -43.52 14.56
N SER A 813 1.53 -42.62 14.84
CA SER A 813 2.22 -42.54 16.13
C SER A 813 2.08 -41.13 16.69
N GLU A 814 1.98 -41.00 18.02
CA GLU A 814 1.87 -39.72 18.74
C GLU A 814 3.19 -38.93 18.76
N LYS A 815 3.85 -38.84 17.59
CA LYS A 815 5.09 -38.11 17.35
C LYS A 815 4.83 -36.66 16.96
N LEU A 816 5.88 -35.93 16.55
CA LEU A 816 5.88 -34.47 16.39
C LEU A 816 4.77 -33.96 15.46
N LEU A 817 4.59 -34.55 14.27
CA LEU A 817 3.54 -34.06 13.36
C LEU A 817 2.15 -34.29 13.95
N PHE A 818 1.89 -35.49 14.49
CA PHE A 818 0.63 -35.82 15.14
C PHE A 818 0.34 -34.90 16.33
N LYS A 819 1.34 -34.66 17.19
CA LYS A 819 1.24 -33.71 18.31
C LYS A 819 0.97 -32.30 17.82
N PHE A 820 1.69 -31.82 16.80
CA PHE A 820 1.51 -30.48 16.27
C PHE A 820 0.10 -30.27 15.73
N VAL A 821 -0.39 -31.17 14.86
CA VAL A 821 -1.74 -31.02 14.29
C VAL A 821 -2.83 -31.13 15.35
N ASN A 822 -2.59 -31.81 16.48
CA ASN A 822 -3.57 -31.99 17.55
C ASN A 822 -3.53 -30.97 18.68
N ASN A 823 -2.35 -30.46 19.02
CA ASN A 823 -2.16 -29.60 20.19
C ASN A 823 -1.95 -28.13 19.81
N ALA A 824 -1.47 -27.84 18.60
CA ALA A 824 -1.26 -26.46 18.17
C ALA A 824 -2.60 -25.77 17.87
N SER A 825 -2.61 -24.43 17.98
CA SER A 825 -3.79 -23.64 17.61
C SER A 825 -4.21 -23.85 16.14
N PRO A 826 -5.51 -23.77 15.81
CA PRO A 826 -5.99 -23.92 14.43
C PRO A 826 -5.25 -23.02 13.42
N ASN A 827 -4.91 -21.80 13.81
CA ASN A 827 -4.14 -20.87 12.98
C ASN A 827 -2.74 -21.39 12.60
N GLN A 828 -2.06 -22.11 13.50
CA GLN A 828 -0.76 -22.72 13.21
C GLN A 828 -0.90 -23.93 12.28
N VAL A 829 -1.94 -24.74 12.45
CA VAL A 829 -2.25 -25.83 11.52
C VAL A 829 -2.63 -25.29 10.14
N GLY A 830 -3.32 -24.15 10.07
CA GLY A 830 -3.61 -23.45 8.82
C GLY A 830 -2.35 -23.01 8.07
N LYS A 831 -1.30 -22.59 8.78
CA LYS A 831 0.01 -22.30 8.16
C LYS A 831 0.65 -23.55 7.56
N LEU A 832 0.54 -24.70 8.21
CA LEU A 832 0.99 -26.00 7.66
C LEU A 832 0.23 -26.34 6.38
N ILE A 833 -1.09 -26.23 6.38
CA ILE A 833 -1.95 -26.51 5.22
C ILE A 833 -1.55 -25.63 4.03
N ASN A 834 -1.40 -24.33 4.25
CA ASN A 834 -0.99 -23.37 3.23
C ASN A 834 0.45 -23.59 2.74
N PHE A 835 1.38 -23.92 3.64
CA PHE A 835 2.77 -24.19 3.26
C PHE A 835 2.87 -25.41 2.36
N ILE A 836 2.17 -26.51 2.70
CA ILE A 836 2.10 -27.72 1.88
C ILE A 836 1.52 -27.39 0.51
N TRP A 837 0.39 -26.67 0.44
CA TRP A 837 -0.22 -26.26 -0.84
C TRP A 837 0.78 -25.55 -1.77
N ARG A 838 1.59 -24.63 -1.23
CA ARG A 838 2.63 -23.91 -2.02
C ARG A 838 3.74 -24.81 -2.57
N GLN A 839 3.81 -26.09 -2.18
CA GLN A 839 4.76 -27.06 -2.72
C GLN A 839 4.23 -27.84 -3.94
N GLU A 840 3.22 -27.34 -4.65
CA GLU A 840 2.62 -27.96 -5.85
C GLU A 840 3.62 -28.43 -6.92
N ASN A 841 4.79 -27.79 -7.01
CA ASN A 841 5.81 -28.12 -8.00
C ASN A 841 6.84 -29.16 -7.49
N TYR A 842 6.87 -29.45 -6.18
CA TYR A 842 7.80 -30.43 -5.60
C TYR A 842 7.68 -31.84 -6.22
N PRO A 843 6.47 -32.40 -6.45
CA PRO A 843 6.33 -33.73 -7.04
C PRO A 843 6.98 -33.84 -8.42
N LYS A 844 7.01 -32.76 -9.20
CA LYS A 844 7.62 -32.71 -10.54
C LYS A 844 9.14 -32.94 -10.51
N SER A 845 9.78 -32.76 -9.35
CA SER A 845 11.21 -33.03 -9.15
C SER A 845 11.52 -34.49 -8.77
N LEU A 846 10.50 -35.29 -8.47
CA LEU A 846 10.64 -36.68 -8.03
C LEU A 846 10.60 -37.65 -9.22
N SER A 847 11.21 -38.83 -9.03
CA SER A 847 11.03 -39.97 -9.94
C SER A 847 9.56 -40.44 -9.95
N GLU A 848 9.15 -41.24 -10.94
CA GLU A 848 7.79 -41.79 -10.99
C GLU A 848 7.39 -42.52 -9.70
N LEU A 849 8.29 -43.36 -9.17
CA LEU A 849 8.08 -44.03 -7.89
C LEU A 849 7.96 -43.02 -6.74
N GLY A 850 8.82 -42.00 -6.72
CA GLY A 850 8.76 -40.93 -5.71
C GLY A 850 7.47 -40.11 -5.77
N GLN A 851 6.91 -39.89 -6.96
CA GLN A 851 5.62 -39.22 -7.13
C GLN A 851 4.48 -40.05 -6.56
N GLN A 852 4.48 -41.37 -6.81
CA GLN A 852 3.47 -42.28 -6.23
C GLN A 852 3.54 -42.31 -4.71
N GLU A 853 4.76 -42.38 -4.14
CA GLU A 853 4.94 -42.33 -2.69
C GLU A 853 4.49 -40.99 -2.09
N PHE A 854 4.82 -39.87 -2.75
CA PHE A 854 4.41 -38.55 -2.33
C PHE A 854 2.88 -38.38 -2.37
N GLN A 855 2.22 -38.87 -3.42
CA GLN A 855 0.76 -38.87 -3.52
C GLN A 855 0.13 -39.59 -2.33
N GLN A 856 0.66 -40.75 -1.93
CA GLN A 856 0.16 -41.47 -0.76
C GLN A 856 0.35 -40.66 0.54
N ILE A 857 1.51 -40.02 0.73
CA ILE A 857 1.79 -39.16 1.88
C ILE A 857 0.77 -38.02 2.00
N ILE A 858 0.45 -37.36 0.89
CA ILE A 858 -0.55 -36.28 0.85
C ILE A 858 -1.96 -36.83 1.11
N ILE A 859 -2.33 -37.96 0.50
CA ILE A 859 -3.65 -38.59 0.75
C ILE A 859 -3.84 -38.90 2.23
N ASP A 860 -2.84 -39.50 2.89
CA ASP A 860 -2.96 -39.92 4.28
C ASP A 860 -3.14 -38.72 5.22
N LEU A 861 -2.41 -37.62 4.96
CA LEU A 861 -2.56 -36.38 5.73
C LEU A 861 -3.86 -35.65 5.44
N TRP A 862 -4.29 -35.63 4.18
CA TRP A 862 -5.56 -35.01 3.79
C TRP A 862 -6.74 -35.73 4.43
N LYS A 863 -6.75 -37.08 4.42
CA LYS A 863 -7.74 -37.90 5.14
C LYS A 863 -7.75 -37.58 6.64
N PHE A 864 -6.58 -37.57 7.27
CA PHE A 864 -6.47 -37.27 8.69
C PHE A 864 -7.04 -35.88 9.05
N LEU A 865 -6.68 -34.84 8.30
CA LEU A 865 -7.13 -33.48 8.57
C LEU A 865 -8.61 -33.26 8.22
N THR A 866 -9.10 -33.87 7.15
CA THR A 866 -10.53 -33.81 6.81
C THR A 866 -11.37 -34.51 7.87
N ASP A 867 -11.03 -35.73 8.27
CA ASP A 867 -11.76 -36.46 9.32
C ASP A 867 -11.73 -35.71 10.66
N LYS A 868 -10.62 -35.04 10.98
CA LYS A 868 -10.51 -34.19 12.17
C LYS A 868 -11.48 -33.01 12.14
N TYR A 869 -11.53 -32.27 11.03
CA TYR A 869 -12.25 -30.99 10.97
C TYR A 869 -13.67 -31.09 10.39
N GLU A 870 -14.04 -32.20 9.75
CA GLU A 870 -15.33 -32.38 9.05
C GLU A 870 -16.55 -32.05 9.91
N ASN A 871 -16.49 -32.35 11.21
CA ASN A 871 -17.58 -32.12 12.16
C ASN A 871 -17.26 -31.05 13.21
N SER A 872 -16.21 -30.23 12.99
CA SER A 872 -15.85 -29.17 13.92
C SER A 872 -16.84 -28.00 13.86
N ASN A 873 -17.11 -27.42 15.03
CA ASN A 873 -17.87 -26.17 15.18
C ASN A 873 -16.97 -24.94 15.42
N VAL A 874 -15.64 -25.12 15.42
CA VAL A 874 -14.66 -24.02 15.57
C VAL A 874 -14.42 -23.40 14.21
N GLU A 875 -14.58 -22.07 14.10
CA GLU A 875 -14.53 -21.39 12.80
C GLU A 875 -13.17 -21.52 12.11
N GLU A 876 -12.07 -21.34 12.84
CA GLU A 876 -10.72 -21.46 12.30
C GLU A 876 -10.42 -22.89 11.81
N GLU A 877 -11.01 -23.90 12.44
CA GLU A 877 -10.92 -25.30 11.99
C GLU A 877 -11.77 -25.55 10.73
N GLN A 878 -12.94 -24.93 10.62
CA GLN A 878 -13.76 -24.97 9.41
C GLN A 878 -13.05 -24.27 8.24
N LYS A 879 -12.36 -23.16 8.50
CA LYS A 879 -11.49 -22.50 7.52
C LYS A 879 -10.32 -23.39 7.10
N ASN A 880 -9.69 -24.09 8.05
CA ASN A 880 -8.67 -25.08 7.72
C ASN A 880 -9.21 -26.20 6.81
N LEU A 881 -10.41 -26.73 7.11
CA LEU A 881 -11.08 -27.71 6.26
C LEU A 881 -11.32 -27.17 4.84
N ALA A 882 -11.79 -25.92 4.74
CA ALA A 882 -12.00 -25.24 3.48
C ALA A 882 -10.70 -25.05 2.69
N THR A 883 -9.62 -24.57 3.33
CA THR A 883 -8.32 -24.38 2.67
C THR A 883 -7.71 -25.68 2.13
N LEU A 884 -8.04 -26.84 2.70
CA LEU A 884 -7.63 -28.13 2.14
C LEU A 884 -8.16 -28.38 0.71
N SER A 885 -9.20 -27.67 0.25
CA SER A 885 -9.65 -27.77 -1.15
C SER A 885 -8.52 -27.39 -2.13
N ASN A 886 -7.62 -26.49 -1.71
CA ASN A 886 -6.47 -26.08 -2.53
C ASN A 886 -5.46 -27.20 -2.75
N TRP A 887 -5.50 -28.29 -1.96
CA TRP A 887 -4.66 -29.47 -2.19
C TRP A 887 -5.08 -30.28 -3.43
N ILE A 888 -6.16 -29.88 -4.11
CA ILE A 888 -6.53 -30.40 -5.43
C ILE A 888 -5.38 -30.31 -6.45
N VAL A 889 -4.43 -29.39 -6.28
CA VAL A 889 -3.21 -29.29 -7.10
C VAL A 889 -2.35 -30.58 -7.08
N PHE A 890 -2.48 -31.40 -6.03
CA PHE A 890 -1.75 -32.67 -5.90
C PHE A 890 -2.51 -33.87 -6.49
N VAL A 891 -3.73 -33.65 -6.98
CA VAL A 891 -4.59 -34.72 -7.51
C VAL A 891 -4.15 -35.05 -8.93
N PRO A 892 -3.73 -36.29 -9.25
CA PRO A 892 -3.39 -36.69 -10.61
C PRO A 892 -4.62 -36.81 -11.52
N GLU A 893 -5.72 -37.34 -10.97
CA GLU A 893 -7.02 -37.48 -11.62
C GLU A 893 -8.13 -37.61 -10.56
N LEU A 894 -9.36 -37.23 -10.91
CA LEU A 894 -10.52 -37.44 -10.05
C LEU A 894 -10.98 -38.89 -10.13
N ASN A 895 -11.11 -39.54 -8.97
CA ASN A 895 -11.50 -40.94 -8.83
C ASN A 895 -12.14 -41.19 -7.45
N GLU A 896 -12.46 -42.45 -7.13
CA GLU A 896 -13.11 -42.85 -5.87
C GLU A 896 -12.28 -42.54 -4.61
N VAL A 897 -10.99 -42.21 -4.74
CA VAL A 897 -10.12 -41.83 -3.61
C VAL A 897 -10.09 -40.31 -3.41
N TYR A 898 -9.87 -39.54 -4.49
CA TYR A 898 -9.69 -38.09 -4.38
C TYR A 898 -10.99 -37.30 -4.33
N THR A 899 -12.02 -37.74 -5.05
CA THR A 899 -13.31 -37.02 -5.10
C THR A 899 -13.94 -36.87 -3.71
N PRO A 900 -13.99 -37.91 -2.85
CA PRO A 900 -14.50 -37.75 -1.49
C PRO A 900 -13.69 -36.76 -0.63
N LEU A 901 -12.37 -36.70 -0.81
CA LEU A 901 -11.52 -35.77 -0.07
C LEU A 901 -11.80 -34.32 -0.46
N VAL A 902 -11.90 -34.04 -1.75
CA VAL A 902 -12.27 -32.71 -2.26
C VAL A 902 -13.65 -32.31 -1.75
N LEU A 903 -14.64 -33.21 -1.84
CA LEU A 903 -16.00 -32.98 -1.35
C LEU A 903 -16.02 -32.62 0.15
N LYS A 904 -15.32 -33.38 1.00
CA LYS A 904 -15.20 -33.09 2.43
C LYS A 904 -14.61 -31.70 2.68
N SER A 905 -13.54 -31.35 1.97
CA SER A 905 -12.90 -30.05 2.07
C SER A 905 -13.79 -28.89 1.62
N CYS A 906 -14.72 -29.12 0.69
CA CYS A 906 -15.59 -28.06 0.17
C CYS A 906 -16.75 -27.66 1.11
N LYS A 907 -16.99 -28.39 2.21
CA LYS A 907 -18.16 -28.19 3.10
C LYS A 907 -18.32 -26.76 3.64
N HIS A 908 -17.22 -26.04 3.81
CA HIS A 908 -17.18 -24.66 4.32
C HIS A 908 -16.39 -23.72 3.40
N ILE A 909 -16.33 -24.03 2.10
CA ILE A 909 -15.49 -23.30 1.12
C ILE A 909 -15.83 -21.82 1.01
N ASP A 910 -17.07 -21.43 1.33
CA ASP A 910 -17.55 -20.06 1.36
C ASP A 910 -16.84 -19.19 2.41
N LYS A 911 -16.26 -19.82 3.45
CA LYS A 911 -15.49 -19.15 4.52
C LYS A 911 -14.07 -18.75 4.13
N THR A 912 -13.58 -19.17 2.97
CA THR A 912 -12.25 -18.82 2.46
C THR A 912 -12.35 -18.29 1.03
N TYR A 913 -11.24 -17.77 0.49
CA TYR A 913 -11.17 -17.32 -0.90
C TYR A 913 -10.82 -18.47 -1.88
N SER A 914 -10.80 -19.72 -1.41
CA SER A 914 -10.33 -20.92 -2.13
C SER A 914 -11.20 -21.40 -3.29
N THR A 915 -12.36 -20.77 -3.53
CA THR A 915 -13.29 -21.20 -4.59
C THR A 915 -12.66 -21.00 -5.97
N HIS A 916 -11.91 -19.91 -6.16
CA HIS A 916 -11.24 -19.61 -7.42
C HIS A 916 -10.24 -20.69 -7.78
N GLU A 917 -9.31 -21.00 -6.87
CA GLU A 917 -8.28 -22.02 -7.07
C GLU A 917 -8.87 -23.40 -7.30
N LEU A 918 -9.98 -23.74 -6.63
CA LEU A 918 -10.68 -24.99 -6.86
C LEU A 918 -11.22 -25.08 -8.29
N LEU A 919 -11.92 -24.05 -8.78
CA LEU A 919 -12.51 -24.02 -10.11
C LEU A 919 -11.45 -24.14 -11.20
N GLU A 920 -10.36 -23.37 -11.08
CA GLU A 920 -9.24 -23.42 -12.01
C GLU A 920 -8.62 -24.84 -12.08
N ASN A 921 -8.43 -25.48 -10.93
CA ASN A 921 -7.86 -26.82 -10.89
C ASN A 921 -8.82 -27.90 -11.41
N LEU A 922 -10.13 -27.77 -11.21
CA LEU A 922 -11.12 -28.66 -11.82
C LEU A 922 -11.08 -28.55 -13.35
N VAL A 923 -10.88 -27.35 -13.90
CA VAL A 923 -10.72 -27.14 -15.34
C VAL A 923 -9.45 -27.84 -15.86
N SER A 924 -8.35 -27.80 -15.11
CA SER A 924 -7.13 -28.50 -15.50
C SER A 924 -7.30 -30.04 -15.49
N LEU A 925 -8.05 -30.55 -14.52
CA LEU A 925 -8.30 -31.99 -14.33
C LEU A 925 -9.31 -32.59 -15.31
N LYS A 926 -10.14 -31.78 -15.99
CA LYS A 926 -11.13 -32.26 -16.97
C LYS A 926 -10.52 -33.13 -18.09
N THR A 927 -9.24 -32.93 -18.39
CA THR A 927 -8.48 -33.65 -19.43
C THR A 927 -7.73 -34.88 -18.91
N LYS A 928 -7.84 -35.18 -17.62
CA LYS A 928 -7.15 -36.29 -16.94
C LYS A 928 -8.11 -37.45 -16.65
N GLY A 929 -7.60 -38.67 -16.76
CA GLY A 929 -8.37 -39.89 -16.51
C GLY A 929 -9.47 -40.19 -17.53
N ASN A 930 -10.50 -40.94 -17.10
CA ASN A 930 -11.65 -41.27 -17.94
C ASN A 930 -12.66 -40.10 -17.97
N PRO A 931 -12.98 -39.51 -19.14
CA PRO A 931 -13.81 -38.30 -19.21
C PRO A 931 -15.19 -38.41 -18.56
N ASN A 932 -15.85 -39.57 -18.63
CA ASN A 932 -17.18 -39.76 -18.02
C ASN A 932 -17.07 -39.84 -16.49
N THR A 933 -16.06 -40.56 -15.98
CA THR A 933 -15.81 -40.67 -14.54
C THR A 933 -15.40 -39.31 -13.95
N THR A 934 -14.52 -38.59 -14.64
CA THR A 934 -14.09 -37.24 -14.27
C THR A 934 -15.28 -36.26 -14.31
N ALA A 935 -16.12 -36.30 -15.34
CA ALA A 935 -17.32 -35.47 -15.41
C ALA A 935 -18.29 -35.76 -14.26
N LYS A 936 -18.51 -37.04 -13.90
CA LYS A 936 -19.35 -37.39 -12.75
C LYS A 936 -18.81 -36.76 -11.46
N ALA A 937 -17.51 -36.91 -11.21
CA ALA A 937 -16.85 -36.33 -10.02
C ALA A 937 -16.93 -34.79 -9.99
N ILE A 938 -16.66 -34.12 -11.12
CA ILE A 938 -16.79 -32.65 -11.22
C ILE A 938 -18.23 -32.22 -10.95
N GLY A 939 -19.21 -32.94 -11.49
CA GLY A 939 -20.63 -32.67 -11.26
C GLY A 939 -21.01 -32.78 -9.78
N GLU A 940 -20.53 -33.82 -9.10
CA GLU A 940 -20.72 -34.00 -7.66
C GLU A 940 -20.07 -32.86 -6.85
N ILE A 941 -18.83 -32.47 -7.18
CA ILE A 941 -18.10 -31.39 -6.51
C ILE A 941 -18.83 -30.06 -6.70
N LEU A 942 -19.12 -29.66 -7.94
CA LEU A 942 -19.81 -28.40 -8.23
C LEU A 942 -21.17 -28.31 -7.53
N SER A 943 -21.92 -29.41 -7.50
CA SER A 943 -23.23 -29.45 -6.84
C SER A 943 -23.13 -29.33 -5.31
N SER A 944 -21.96 -29.59 -4.72
CA SER A 944 -21.71 -29.44 -3.28
C SER A 944 -21.26 -28.04 -2.88
N LEU A 945 -20.88 -27.19 -3.84
CA LEU A 945 -20.31 -25.88 -3.54
C LEU A 945 -21.39 -24.89 -3.13
N ASN A 946 -21.14 -24.20 -2.02
CA ASN A 946 -21.86 -22.99 -1.68
C ASN A 946 -21.13 -21.80 -2.31
N PHE A 947 -21.69 -21.27 -3.38
CA PHE A 947 -21.11 -20.08 -4.00
C PHE A 947 -21.51 -18.83 -3.23
N ARG A 948 -20.56 -17.90 -3.11
CA ARG A 948 -20.83 -16.54 -2.68
C ARG A 948 -21.75 -15.87 -3.71
N ASP A 949 -22.58 -14.95 -3.24
CA ASP A 949 -23.52 -14.18 -4.06
C ASP A 949 -22.90 -13.45 -5.25
N TYR A 950 -21.61 -13.13 -5.15
CA TYR A 950 -20.85 -12.48 -6.21
C TYR A 950 -19.70 -13.38 -6.68
N MET A 951 -19.65 -13.63 -7.99
CA MET A 951 -18.55 -14.29 -8.69
C MET A 951 -17.91 -13.32 -9.67
N ALA A 952 -16.59 -13.27 -9.67
CA ALA A 952 -15.87 -12.51 -10.68
C ALA A 952 -16.04 -13.14 -12.07
N GLY A 953 -15.89 -12.34 -13.13
CA GLY A 953 -16.14 -12.79 -14.51
C GLY A 953 -15.28 -13.99 -14.94
N TYR A 954 -14.04 -14.08 -14.47
CA TYR A 954 -13.15 -15.21 -14.76
C TYR A 954 -13.64 -16.53 -14.12
N ASP A 955 -14.22 -16.49 -12.91
CA ASP A 955 -14.80 -17.68 -12.27
C ASP A 955 -16.03 -18.18 -13.05
N GLN A 956 -16.82 -17.25 -13.59
CA GLN A 956 -17.95 -17.60 -14.44
C GLN A 956 -17.50 -18.34 -15.70
N ASP A 957 -16.34 -17.96 -16.27
CA ASP A 957 -15.80 -18.61 -17.45
C ASP A 957 -15.28 -20.03 -17.15
N PHE A 958 -14.65 -20.26 -15.99
CA PHE A 958 -14.33 -21.61 -15.53
C PHE A 958 -15.59 -22.46 -15.36
N ILE A 959 -16.63 -21.92 -14.74
CA ILE A 959 -17.90 -22.64 -14.54
C ILE A 959 -18.57 -22.95 -15.88
N LYS A 960 -18.59 -22.03 -16.85
CA LYS A 960 -19.11 -22.29 -18.21
C LYS A 960 -18.38 -23.45 -18.88
N ASP A 961 -17.06 -23.49 -18.77
CA ASP A 961 -16.24 -24.55 -19.33
C ASP A 961 -16.53 -25.91 -18.67
N LEU A 962 -16.57 -25.95 -17.34
CA LEU A 962 -16.91 -27.16 -16.58
C LEU A 962 -18.32 -27.67 -16.90
N VAL A 963 -19.33 -26.79 -16.93
CA VAL A 963 -20.72 -27.16 -17.25
C VAL A 963 -20.85 -27.68 -18.67
N SER A 964 -20.16 -27.05 -19.64
CA SER A 964 -20.10 -27.54 -21.02
C SER A 964 -19.49 -28.94 -21.11
N PHE A 965 -18.42 -29.17 -20.34
CA PHE A 965 -17.77 -30.47 -20.23
C PHE A 965 -18.72 -31.55 -19.64
N LEU A 966 -19.53 -31.20 -18.63
CA LEU A 966 -20.54 -32.10 -18.05
C LEU A 966 -21.58 -32.54 -19.10
N PHE A 967 -22.12 -31.60 -19.88
CA PHE A 967 -23.09 -31.91 -20.95
C PHE A 967 -22.49 -32.83 -22.02
N ALA A 968 -21.25 -32.55 -22.44
CA ALA A 968 -20.56 -33.32 -23.47
C ALA A 968 -20.24 -34.77 -23.06
N ASN A 969 -20.07 -35.03 -21.76
CA ASN A 969 -19.61 -36.33 -21.24
C ASN A 969 -20.70 -37.12 -20.48
N GLY A 970 -21.97 -36.87 -20.81
CA GLY A 970 -23.10 -37.70 -20.34
C GLY A 970 -23.69 -37.32 -18.99
N GLN A 971 -23.21 -36.25 -18.33
CA GLN A 971 -23.71 -35.75 -17.05
C GLN A 971 -24.79 -34.68 -17.23
N LYS A 972 -25.71 -34.90 -18.19
CA LYS A 972 -26.69 -33.89 -18.63
C LYS A 972 -27.65 -33.45 -17.53
N GLN A 973 -28.13 -34.40 -16.72
CA GLN A 973 -29.07 -34.10 -15.64
C GLN A 973 -28.40 -33.21 -14.58
N VAL A 974 -27.21 -33.58 -14.12
CA VAL A 974 -26.45 -32.82 -13.12
C VAL A 974 -26.12 -31.42 -13.63
N ALA A 975 -25.69 -31.29 -14.90
CA ALA A 975 -25.40 -29.99 -15.50
C ALA A 975 -26.66 -29.11 -15.60
N ALA A 976 -27.80 -29.69 -15.99
CA ALA A 976 -29.08 -28.99 -16.06
C ALA A 976 -29.57 -28.54 -14.67
N GLU A 977 -29.49 -29.43 -13.67
CA GLU A 977 -29.81 -29.12 -12.27
C GLU A 977 -28.90 -28.03 -11.74
N PHE A 978 -27.59 -28.08 -12.00
CA PHE A 978 -26.64 -27.05 -11.61
C PHE A 978 -26.97 -25.69 -12.24
N CYS A 979 -27.21 -25.62 -13.56
CA CYS A 979 -27.64 -24.39 -14.23
C CYS A 979 -28.92 -23.83 -13.60
N ASN A 980 -29.89 -24.70 -13.29
CA ASN A 980 -31.12 -24.31 -12.65
C ASN A 980 -30.90 -23.81 -11.22
N THR A 981 -30.01 -24.45 -10.44
CA THR A 981 -29.62 -23.99 -9.09
C THR A 981 -28.91 -22.64 -9.16
N MET A 982 -27.97 -22.45 -10.10
CA MET A 982 -27.31 -21.16 -10.32
C MET A 982 -28.30 -20.05 -10.68
N ALA A 983 -29.29 -20.34 -11.51
CA ALA A 983 -30.33 -19.38 -11.89
C ALA A 983 -31.39 -19.16 -10.79
N ALA A 984 -31.76 -20.20 -10.05
CA ALA A 984 -32.87 -20.17 -9.08
C ALA A 984 -32.43 -19.76 -7.68
N VAL A 985 -31.27 -20.23 -7.22
CA VAL A 985 -30.72 -20.02 -5.88
C VAL A 985 -29.73 -18.85 -5.89
N HIS A 986 -28.81 -18.80 -6.86
CA HIS A 986 -27.77 -17.76 -6.92
C HIS A 986 -28.10 -16.58 -7.86
N GLN A 987 -29.23 -16.64 -8.59
CA GLN A 987 -29.69 -15.62 -9.54
C GLN A 987 -28.68 -15.26 -10.64
N GLN A 988 -27.83 -16.21 -10.99
CA GLN A 988 -26.80 -16.08 -12.02
C GLN A 988 -27.29 -16.69 -13.33
N PHE A 989 -27.51 -15.87 -14.36
CA PHE A 989 -28.07 -16.31 -15.65
C PHE A 989 -27.03 -16.54 -16.76
N TYR A 990 -25.74 -16.40 -16.46
CA TYR A 990 -24.67 -16.51 -17.46
C TYR A 990 -24.51 -17.92 -18.08
N LEU A 991 -25.16 -18.95 -17.51
CA LEU A 991 -25.18 -20.33 -18.03
C LEU A 991 -26.35 -20.62 -18.97
N ARG A 992 -27.25 -19.66 -19.20
CA ARG A 992 -28.51 -19.87 -19.94
C ARG A 992 -28.29 -20.38 -21.36
N GLU A 993 -27.34 -19.79 -22.09
CA GLU A 993 -27.06 -20.19 -23.48
C GLU A 993 -26.57 -21.65 -23.56
N ILE A 994 -25.70 -22.06 -22.62
CA ILE A 994 -25.17 -23.43 -22.54
C ILE A 994 -26.31 -24.41 -22.20
N TYR A 995 -27.18 -24.04 -21.26
CA TYR A 995 -28.34 -24.84 -20.89
C TYR A 995 -29.29 -25.04 -22.09
N GLU A 996 -29.73 -23.95 -22.73
CA GLU A 996 -30.69 -24.02 -23.85
C GLU A 996 -30.14 -24.77 -25.08
N ALA A 997 -28.82 -24.73 -25.31
CA ALA A 997 -28.18 -25.46 -26.39
C ALA A 997 -28.14 -26.98 -26.17
N ASN A 998 -28.19 -27.45 -24.92
CA ASN A 998 -27.98 -28.85 -24.56
C ASN A 998 -29.23 -29.58 -24.04
N THR A 999 -30.32 -28.85 -23.76
CA THR A 999 -31.58 -29.42 -23.24
C THR A 999 -32.77 -29.35 -24.22
N LYS A 1000 -32.53 -28.96 -25.48
CA LYS A 1000 -33.54 -28.96 -26.55
C LYS A 1000 -33.71 -30.33 -27.21
#